data_AF-A0A9P8HZY1-F1
#
_entry.id   AF-A0A9P8HZY1-F1
#
_cell.length_a   1.000
_cell.length_b   1.000
_cell.length_c   1.000
_cell.angle_alpha   90.00
_cell.angle_beta   90.00
_cell.angle_gamma   90.00
#
_symmetry.space_group_name_H-M   'P 1'
#
loop_
_entity.id
_entity.type
_entity.pdbx_description
1 polymer ?
#
loop_
_entity_poly.entity_id
_entity_poly.type
_entity_poly.pdbx_seq_one_letter_code
_entity_poly.pdbx_strand_id
1 'polypeptide(L)'
;MSKMTRVTVARIVGLVCVLILLLIMDTSGLAKTQDNFQSPIAVDLKGYRKESGITVHVEKAGLQVAWPASGGNSGILILNLEAGRPLIESVGTSTGEKPVQVIARQLDPAALLTIGERTLKEPEGWVIFFDNPPQRPYQTFPLVLKKESVRVSSEGTRTTITIGTVSAGSFHGDMRFTFYRNSPLIHVEYVVTTQENGRAILYDTGLTSASPDWQSVAWKDTGGQVKRVPVDTAYVAQPVKVAGRTVVAEAKTGSLAAFPPPHQFFYPQDEAFNLSFVWYGKSYNTRLDDYGFGIRQSPTGDKRYVPWFNAPPGTKQHLGVFYLVSPGNAEQTLSEVAQYTRGDQFKKLPGYRTYTSHYHIEHTYEFVRRQKEQKTDQVPKELLVPGFVKTFKAHGVDIVHLAEFHEGNTPRQKASERLPLLKTLYDECARLSDEKLLVLPGEEPNVHLGGHWLSLFPKPVYWVLNRSAETPFVEQVAGFGTVYHVGNTDDVLRLMEKENGLMWTAHARIKASVGFPDGYKNRDFFLSDRFLGAAWKAMPADLSVPRLGGRVLVLMDDMANWGLRKYVPSEADLFRMEPDFETYGHLNINYLQLKKLPRFADGWQPVLDSLRQGRFFTSTGEVLIPSFTVGGKGSGETLYVSRKTVTEVKVNLEWTFPLAFAEVISGDGKQVFRQRIDLSETQALGKRTLSIPVDLKGRTWAMMMTSSTTTPPALLRLYLIRHGETEWSLSRQHTSRTDIPLTTRGEEKARELGNVLQNISFTRVLTSPRQRARRTCELAGLGARAEVEPRLVEWDYGDYEGKRSVEIHQEQPGWNLFRDGCPNGETPAHISDRVDNLIAELRVTGGNIALFSHGHLGSVLAARWIGLPVLEAEHFPLATASLSILGDDPNHPDVPIIVQWNKTLP
;
A
#
# COMPACT_ATOMS: atom_id res chain seq x y z
N MET A 1 -5.16 80.21 39.94
CA MET A 1 -4.64 81.60 39.81
C MET A 1 -3.41 81.51 38.91
N SER A 2 -3.15 82.27 37.86
CA SER A 2 -3.78 83.38 37.14
C SER A 2 -2.98 83.49 35.83
N LYS A 3 -3.67 83.72 34.71
CA LYS A 3 -3.23 84.26 33.40
C LYS A 3 -1.71 84.33 33.10
N MET A 4 -1.28 83.66 32.02
CA MET A 4 -0.85 84.30 30.75
C MET A 4 -0.07 83.32 29.85
N THR A 5 -0.73 82.73 28.84
CA THR A 5 -0.20 82.56 27.47
C THR A 5 -1.31 81.99 26.58
N ARG A 6 -2.18 82.89 26.10
CA ARG A 6 -3.26 82.59 25.13
C ARG A 6 -2.88 83.14 23.75
N VAL A 7 -1.84 82.59 23.14
CA VAL A 7 -1.59 82.54 21.68
C VAL A 7 -0.57 81.41 21.54
N THR A 8 -0.79 80.45 20.62
CA THR A 8 0.09 79.29 20.26
C THR A 8 -0.41 77.87 20.63
N VAL A 9 -1.59 77.69 21.26
CA VAL A 9 -2.20 76.33 21.40
C VAL A 9 -3.45 76.12 20.52
N ALA A 10 -4.03 77.19 19.98
CA ALA A 10 -5.29 77.12 19.21
C ALA A 10 -5.13 76.68 17.73
N ARG A 11 -3.92 76.49 17.20
CA ARG A 11 -3.69 75.97 15.83
C ARG A 11 -3.24 74.50 15.77
N ILE A 12 -2.89 73.88 16.89
CA ILE A 12 -2.47 72.47 16.93
C ILE A 12 -3.62 71.55 17.36
N VAL A 13 -4.60 72.05 18.13
CA VAL A 13 -5.79 71.25 18.52
C VAL A 13 -6.80 71.11 17.36
N GLY A 14 -6.83 72.06 16.41
CA GLY A 14 -7.71 71.98 15.24
C GLY A 14 -7.27 70.94 14.19
N LEU A 15 -5.98 70.60 14.11
CA LEU A 15 -5.48 69.61 13.14
C LEU A 15 -5.59 68.17 13.67
N VAL A 16 -5.54 67.98 14.99
CA VAL A 16 -5.64 66.65 15.62
C VAL A 16 -7.10 66.19 15.75
N CYS A 17 -8.07 67.09 15.91
CA CYS A 17 -9.49 66.72 15.90
C CYS A 17 -10.04 66.38 14.50
N VAL A 18 -9.48 66.94 13.42
CA VAL A 18 -9.88 66.58 12.05
C VAL A 18 -9.28 65.23 11.63
N LEU A 19 -8.07 64.89 12.10
CA LEU A 19 -7.50 63.55 11.85
C LEU A 19 -8.19 62.44 12.66
N ILE A 20 -8.71 62.72 13.85
CA ILE A 20 -9.40 61.71 14.68
C ILE A 20 -10.87 61.54 14.28
N LEU A 21 -11.55 62.57 13.73
CA LEU A 21 -12.88 62.40 13.13
C LEU A 21 -12.87 61.68 11.77
N LEU A 22 -11.77 61.72 11.02
CA LEU A 22 -11.57 60.92 9.80
C LEU A 22 -11.24 59.45 10.08
N LEU A 23 -11.07 59.05 11.33
CA LEU A 23 -10.74 57.68 11.76
C LEU A 23 -11.87 56.96 12.53
N ILE A 24 -13.01 57.61 12.80
CA ILE A 24 -14.12 57.02 13.58
C ILE A 24 -15.51 57.15 12.90
N MET A 25 -15.61 57.74 11.71
CA MET A 25 -16.86 57.76 10.93
C MET A 25 -16.64 57.21 9.52
N ASP A 26 -16.52 55.89 9.42
CA ASP A 26 -16.84 55.16 8.17
C ASP A 26 -17.70 53.94 8.52
N THR A 27 -18.83 54.23 9.15
CA THR A 27 -19.99 53.34 9.18
C THR A 27 -21.08 54.00 8.34
N SER A 28 -21.58 53.25 7.36
CA SER A 28 -22.66 53.57 6.42
C SER A 28 -22.28 54.39 5.18
N GLY A 29 -21.95 53.68 4.09
CA GLY A 29 -21.85 54.30 2.77
C GLY A 29 -21.11 53.45 1.74
N LEU A 30 -21.84 52.52 1.10
CA LEU A 30 -21.54 52.04 -0.26
C LEU A 30 -20.05 51.71 -0.54
N ALA A 31 -19.57 50.60 0.04
CA ALA A 31 -18.53 49.85 -0.65
C ALA A 31 -19.13 49.42 -2.00
N LYS A 32 -18.77 50.14 -3.07
CA LYS A 32 -18.77 49.56 -4.41
C LYS A 32 -18.05 48.24 -4.27
N THR A 33 -18.78 47.15 -4.44
CA THR A 33 -18.21 45.87 -4.86
C THR A 33 -17.43 46.18 -6.13
N GLN A 34 -16.14 46.48 -6.00
CA GLN A 34 -15.20 46.00 -6.99
C GLN A 34 -15.31 44.48 -6.85
N ASP A 35 -16.24 43.91 -7.63
CA ASP A 35 -16.09 42.55 -8.08
C ASP A 35 -14.67 42.47 -8.64
N ASN A 36 -13.75 41.99 -7.81
CA ASN A 36 -12.51 41.41 -8.31
C ASN A 36 -12.99 40.21 -9.13
N PHE A 37 -13.37 40.47 -10.37
CA PHE A 37 -13.50 39.46 -11.40
C PHE A 37 -12.11 38.87 -11.57
N GLN A 38 -11.79 37.90 -10.71
CA GLN A 38 -10.71 36.96 -10.97
C GLN A 38 -11.03 36.38 -12.34
N SER A 39 -10.07 36.47 -13.26
CA SER A 39 -10.23 35.86 -14.59
C SER A 39 -10.60 34.38 -14.38
N PRO A 40 -11.57 33.85 -15.16
CA PRO A 40 -12.03 32.48 -14.97
C PRO A 40 -10.83 31.53 -15.06
N ILE A 41 -10.72 30.62 -14.08
CA ILE A 41 -9.63 29.65 -14.00
C ILE A 41 -9.62 28.84 -15.29
N ALA A 42 -8.51 28.89 -16.03
CA ALA A 42 -8.38 28.13 -17.26
C ALA A 42 -8.41 26.63 -16.96
N VAL A 43 -9.26 25.90 -17.68
CA VAL A 43 -9.36 24.44 -17.60
C VAL A 43 -8.40 23.81 -18.62
N ASP A 44 -7.44 23.03 -18.14
CA ASP A 44 -6.54 22.24 -18.99
C ASP A 44 -7.22 20.93 -19.42
N LEU A 45 -7.57 20.82 -20.71
CA LEU A 45 -8.18 19.65 -21.32
C LEU A 45 -7.20 18.81 -22.15
N LYS A 46 -5.88 19.08 -22.12
CA LYS A 46 -4.91 18.36 -22.99
C LYS A 46 -4.91 16.85 -22.78
N GLY A 47 -5.16 16.39 -21.56
CA GLY A 47 -5.24 14.97 -21.19
C GLY A 47 -6.62 14.34 -21.37
N TYR A 48 -7.67 15.13 -21.66
CA TYR A 48 -9.04 14.64 -21.77
C TYR A 48 -9.25 13.88 -23.08
N ARG A 49 -9.96 12.75 -23.00
CA ARG A 49 -10.31 11.91 -24.15
C ARG A 49 -11.81 11.60 -24.08
N LYS A 50 -12.56 12.01 -25.11
CA LYS A 50 -14.02 11.76 -25.17
C LYS A 50 -14.35 10.27 -25.23
N GLU A 51 -13.37 9.47 -25.67
CA GLU A 51 -13.41 8.02 -25.75
C GLU A 51 -13.55 7.35 -24.39
N SER A 52 -13.36 8.07 -23.27
CA SER A 52 -13.69 7.58 -21.92
C SER A 52 -15.20 7.45 -21.69
N GLY A 53 -16.03 8.11 -22.52
CA GLY A 53 -17.49 8.10 -22.44
C GLY A 53 -18.04 8.99 -21.32
N ILE A 54 -17.17 9.80 -20.70
CA ILE A 54 -17.53 10.81 -19.71
C ILE A 54 -17.43 12.17 -20.41
N THR A 55 -18.51 12.92 -20.35
CA THR A 55 -18.62 14.22 -20.99
C THR A 55 -18.23 15.31 -20.01
N VAL A 56 -17.33 16.19 -20.42
CA VAL A 56 -16.92 17.37 -19.66
C VAL A 56 -17.21 18.61 -20.49
N HIS A 57 -18.03 19.51 -19.94
CA HIS A 57 -18.34 20.81 -20.51
C HIS A 57 -17.80 21.91 -19.61
N VAL A 58 -16.99 22.80 -20.18
CA VAL A 58 -16.48 23.98 -19.47
C VAL A 58 -17.53 25.08 -19.57
N GLU A 59 -17.95 25.59 -18.43
CA GLU A 59 -18.86 26.72 -18.29
C GLU A 59 -18.09 27.97 -17.87
N LYS A 60 -18.73 29.15 -17.93
CA LYS A 60 -18.04 30.44 -17.63
C LYS A 60 -17.43 30.49 -16.23
N ALA A 61 -18.02 29.80 -15.26
CA ALA A 61 -17.63 29.83 -13.84
C ALA A 61 -17.33 28.43 -13.27
N GLY A 62 -17.25 27.39 -14.11
CA GLY A 62 -17.30 26.02 -13.63
C GLY A 62 -17.13 24.92 -14.67
N LEU A 63 -17.39 23.69 -14.25
CA LEU A 63 -17.40 22.49 -15.08
C LEU A 63 -18.67 21.68 -14.84
N GLN A 64 -19.33 21.28 -15.92
CA GLN A 64 -20.34 20.23 -15.88
C GLN A 64 -19.71 18.91 -16.33
N VAL A 65 -19.90 17.88 -15.51
CA VAL A 65 -19.49 16.50 -15.78
C VAL A 65 -20.75 15.65 -15.87
N ALA A 66 -20.89 14.90 -16.96
CA ALA A 66 -21.94 13.92 -17.13
C ALA A 66 -21.31 12.56 -17.49
N TRP A 67 -21.76 11.49 -16.83
CA TRP A 67 -21.27 10.15 -17.12
C TRP A 67 -22.41 9.14 -17.08
N PRO A 68 -22.36 8.09 -17.91
CA PRO A 68 -23.31 7.00 -17.80
C PRO A 68 -23.08 6.27 -16.48
N ALA A 69 -24.13 6.17 -15.67
CA ALA A 69 -24.19 5.33 -14.48
C ALA A 69 -24.80 3.97 -14.84
N SER A 70 -25.16 3.17 -13.84
CA SER A 70 -25.79 1.86 -14.04
C SER A 70 -27.28 1.98 -14.43
N GLY A 71 -27.81 0.98 -15.14
CA GLY A 71 -29.26 0.84 -15.39
C GLY A 71 -29.87 1.89 -16.31
N GLY A 72 -29.09 2.54 -17.18
CA GLY A 72 -29.58 3.59 -18.08
C GLY A 72 -29.70 4.98 -17.44
N ASN A 73 -29.28 5.11 -16.18
CA ASN A 73 -29.12 6.38 -15.51
C ASN A 73 -27.80 7.03 -15.91
N SER A 74 -27.72 8.35 -15.80
CA SER A 74 -26.50 9.13 -15.90
C SER A 74 -26.32 9.93 -14.61
N GLY A 75 -25.08 10.01 -14.13
CA GLY A 75 -24.70 10.94 -13.07
C GLY A 75 -24.32 12.30 -13.67
N ILE A 76 -24.65 13.38 -12.95
CA ILE A 76 -24.30 14.74 -13.33
C ILE A 76 -23.73 15.47 -12.12
N LEU A 77 -22.57 16.09 -12.29
CA LEU A 77 -21.90 16.91 -11.28
C LEU A 77 -21.57 18.28 -11.89
N ILE A 78 -21.96 19.35 -11.21
CA ILE A 78 -21.61 20.73 -11.57
C ILE A 78 -20.65 21.26 -10.51
N LEU A 79 -19.44 21.62 -10.95
CA LEU A 79 -18.38 22.18 -10.13
C LEU A 79 -18.31 23.69 -10.34
N ASN A 80 -18.33 24.45 -9.25
CA ASN A 80 -18.14 25.90 -9.25
C ASN A 80 -16.70 26.24 -8.83
N LEU A 81 -15.99 26.94 -9.71
CA LEU A 81 -14.58 27.29 -9.53
C LEU A 81 -14.38 28.70 -8.96
N GLU A 82 -15.44 29.47 -8.73
CA GLU A 82 -15.35 30.79 -8.11
C GLU A 82 -14.84 30.68 -6.66
N ALA A 83 -13.98 31.63 -6.29
CA ALA A 83 -13.46 31.74 -4.94
C ALA A 83 -14.58 32.05 -3.95
N GLY A 84 -14.56 31.40 -2.77
CA GLY A 84 -15.53 31.62 -1.70
C GLY A 84 -16.92 31.01 -1.93
N ARG A 85 -17.18 30.41 -3.09
CA ARG A 85 -18.37 29.58 -3.35
C ARG A 85 -18.09 28.11 -3.01
N PRO A 86 -19.11 27.30 -2.67
CA PRO A 86 -18.93 25.85 -2.56
C PRO A 86 -18.41 25.23 -3.85
N LEU A 87 -17.53 24.22 -3.76
CA LEU A 87 -16.94 23.58 -4.94
C LEU A 87 -17.98 22.81 -5.77
N ILE A 88 -18.89 22.09 -5.13
CA ILE A 88 -19.94 21.33 -5.82
C ILE A 88 -21.20 22.18 -5.78
N GLU A 89 -21.56 22.77 -6.92
CA GLU A 89 -22.80 23.51 -7.05
C GLU A 89 -24.01 22.58 -6.93
N SER A 90 -23.95 21.44 -7.64
CA SER A 90 -24.96 20.40 -7.54
C SER A 90 -24.44 19.03 -8.00
N VAL A 91 -25.03 17.98 -7.43
CA VAL A 91 -24.89 16.59 -7.89
C VAL A 91 -26.27 15.96 -8.02
N GLY A 92 -26.47 15.16 -9.06
CA GLY A 92 -27.76 14.55 -9.35
C GLY A 92 -27.68 13.42 -10.35
N THR A 93 -28.87 12.93 -10.73
CA THR A 93 -29.02 11.88 -11.73
C THR A 93 -29.98 12.30 -12.83
N SER A 94 -29.87 11.68 -13.99
CA SER A 94 -30.85 11.77 -15.08
C SER A 94 -31.09 10.36 -15.63
N THR A 95 -32.29 10.12 -16.18
CA THR A 95 -32.65 8.85 -16.82
C THR A 95 -33.12 9.13 -18.24
N GLY A 96 -32.35 8.70 -19.24
CA GLY A 96 -32.62 9.01 -20.64
C GLY A 96 -32.61 10.53 -20.90
N GLU A 97 -33.67 11.05 -21.53
CA GLU A 97 -33.82 12.48 -21.83
C GLU A 97 -34.52 13.29 -20.71
N LYS A 98 -34.78 12.67 -19.56
CA LYS A 98 -35.47 13.35 -18.45
C LYS A 98 -34.62 14.47 -17.85
N PRO A 99 -35.26 15.53 -17.32
CA PRO A 99 -34.56 16.58 -16.59
C PRO A 99 -33.76 16.03 -15.40
N VAL A 100 -32.62 16.66 -15.14
CA VAL A 100 -31.72 16.32 -14.03
C VAL A 100 -32.46 16.40 -12.70
N GLN A 101 -32.50 15.29 -11.98
CA GLN A 101 -32.96 15.20 -10.61
C GLN A 101 -31.78 15.49 -9.69
N VAL A 102 -31.69 16.73 -9.22
CA VAL A 102 -30.63 17.15 -8.30
C VAL A 102 -30.89 16.53 -6.93
N ILE A 103 -29.87 15.90 -6.36
CA ILE A 103 -29.90 15.22 -5.06
C ILE A 103 -29.34 16.12 -3.97
N ALA A 104 -28.28 16.89 -4.27
CA ALA A 104 -27.67 17.77 -3.29
C ALA A 104 -27.07 19.02 -3.96
N ARG A 105 -26.99 20.12 -3.21
CA ARG A 105 -26.47 21.42 -3.68
C ARG A 105 -25.48 22.04 -2.70
N GLN A 106 -24.66 22.95 -3.23
CA GLN A 106 -23.81 23.83 -2.44
C GLN A 106 -22.98 23.04 -1.41
N LEU A 107 -22.24 22.05 -1.91
CA LEU A 107 -21.42 21.16 -1.10
C LEU A 107 -19.94 21.53 -1.24
N ASP A 108 -19.23 21.46 -0.12
CA ASP A 108 -17.78 21.45 -0.10
C ASP A 108 -17.26 20.06 0.31
N PRO A 109 -16.32 19.50 -0.46
CA PRO A 109 -15.47 18.44 0.03
C PRO A 109 -14.71 18.93 1.26
N ALA A 110 -14.84 18.16 2.35
CA ALA A 110 -14.21 18.49 3.60
C ALA A 110 -13.37 17.31 4.07
N ALA A 111 -12.17 17.59 4.59
CA ALA A 111 -11.29 16.57 5.11
C ALA A 111 -10.40 17.11 6.23
N LEU A 112 -10.04 16.22 7.14
CA LEU A 112 -9.11 16.46 8.23
C LEU A 112 -7.92 15.50 8.06
N LEU A 113 -6.70 16.03 8.17
CA LEU A 113 -5.48 15.24 8.21
C LEU A 113 -4.92 15.29 9.64
N THR A 114 -4.84 14.13 10.28
CA THR A 114 -4.17 13.99 11.57
C THR A 114 -2.74 13.54 11.33
N ILE A 115 -1.78 14.33 11.81
CA ILE A 115 -0.34 14.12 11.62
C ILE A 115 0.29 13.82 12.98
N GLY A 116 0.88 12.64 13.09
CA GLY A 116 1.69 12.20 14.22
C GLY A 116 3.09 11.79 13.76
N GLU A 117 3.81 11.12 14.65
CA GLU A 117 5.21 10.75 14.42
C GLU A 117 5.42 9.24 14.45
N ARG A 118 6.25 8.74 13.55
CA ARG A 118 6.88 7.42 13.58
C ARG A 118 8.21 7.50 14.31
N THR A 119 8.57 6.46 15.05
CA THR A 119 9.90 6.40 15.69
C THR A 119 11.03 6.00 14.75
N LEU A 120 10.71 5.26 13.68
CA LEU A 120 11.68 4.74 12.70
C LEU A 120 12.90 4.05 13.34
N LYS A 121 12.69 3.31 14.44
CA LYS A 121 13.79 2.64 15.14
C LYS A 121 14.50 1.66 14.20
N GLU A 122 15.82 1.75 14.18
CA GLU A 122 16.66 0.75 13.50
C GLU A 122 16.58 -0.60 14.25
N PRO A 123 16.63 -1.75 13.54
CA PRO A 123 16.76 -1.91 12.08
C PRO A 123 15.43 -1.90 11.29
N GLU A 124 14.31 -1.58 11.94
CA GLU A 124 12.96 -1.76 11.37
C GLU A 124 12.52 -0.59 10.47
N GLY A 125 12.96 0.63 10.75
CA GLY A 125 12.64 1.81 9.92
C GLY A 125 11.14 1.94 9.62
N TRP A 126 10.77 1.98 8.34
CA TRP A 126 9.37 2.11 7.88
C TRP A 126 8.55 0.82 8.00
N VAL A 127 9.16 -0.33 8.30
CA VAL A 127 8.44 -1.57 8.57
C VAL A 127 8.17 -1.78 10.06
N ILE A 128 8.41 -0.78 10.92
CA ILE A 128 8.08 -0.87 12.35
C ILE A 128 6.57 -1.07 12.57
N PHE A 129 6.22 -2.18 13.23
CA PHE A 129 4.84 -2.48 13.62
C PHE A 129 4.54 -2.05 15.07
N PHE A 130 5.43 -2.40 16.01
CA PHE A 130 5.28 -2.09 17.43
C PHE A 130 5.58 -0.62 17.71
N ASP A 131 4.78 0.24 17.11
CA ASP A 131 4.82 1.68 17.22
C ASP A 131 3.45 2.20 17.66
N ASN A 132 3.45 3.32 18.39
CA ASN A 132 2.21 3.88 18.93
C ASN A 132 2.15 5.41 18.78
N PRO A 133 2.01 5.94 17.53
CA PRO A 133 1.80 7.36 17.28
C PRO A 133 0.75 8.04 18.19
N PRO A 134 -0.38 7.41 18.56
CA PRO A 134 -1.37 8.02 19.46
C PRO A 134 -0.87 8.40 20.85
N GLN A 135 0.22 7.79 21.32
CA GLN A 135 0.81 8.10 22.64
C GLN A 135 1.81 9.26 22.59
N ARG A 136 2.09 9.80 21.40
CA ARG A 136 2.96 10.94 21.18
C ARG A 136 2.14 12.17 20.77
N PRO A 137 2.70 13.38 20.83
CA PRO A 137 2.01 14.55 20.31
C PRO A 137 1.64 14.36 18.83
N TYR A 138 0.39 14.66 18.50
CA TYR A 138 -0.12 14.71 17.14
C TYR A 138 -1.08 15.89 17.01
N GLN A 139 -1.30 16.34 15.77
CA GLN A 139 -2.19 17.46 15.49
C GLN A 139 -3.09 17.15 14.30
N THR A 140 -4.34 17.59 14.39
CA THR A 140 -5.33 17.49 13.30
C THR A 140 -5.51 18.84 12.63
N PHE A 141 -5.37 18.85 11.31
CA PHE A 141 -5.47 20.02 10.44
C PHE A 141 -6.64 19.86 9.46
N PRO A 142 -7.45 20.89 9.21
CA PRO A 142 -8.32 20.90 8.04
C PRO A 142 -7.49 20.93 6.76
N LEU A 143 -7.92 20.17 5.76
CA LEU A 143 -7.37 20.25 4.40
C LEU A 143 -7.98 21.46 3.69
N VAL A 144 -7.13 22.45 3.40
CA VAL A 144 -7.54 23.69 2.75
C VAL A 144 -7.30 23.59 1.25
N LEU A 145 -8.38 23.62 0.47
CA LEU A 145 -8.34 23.66 -1.00
C LEU A 145 -8.32 25.10 -1.49
N LYS A 146 -7.39 25.41 -2.39
CA LYS A 146 -7.37 26.64 -3.19
C LYS A 146 -7.71 26.30 -4.64
N LYS A 147 -8.84 26.80 -5.14
CA LYS A 147 -9.30 26.59 -6.52
C LYS A 147 -8.51 27.47 -7.50
N GLU A 148 -7.26 27.14 -7.79
CA GLU A 148 -6.39 27.98 -8.63
C GLU A 148 -6.04 27.36 -9.99
N SER A 149 -6.26 26.06 -10.14
CA SER A 149 -5.98 25.33 -11.38
C SER A 149 -6.98 24.19 -11.56
N VAL A 150 -7.33 23.87 -12.80
CA VAL A 150 -8.08 22.64 -13.10
C VAL A 150 -7.48 21.92 -14.29
N ARG A 151 -7.32 20.60 -14.16
CA ARG A 151 -6.90 19.70 -15.24
C ARG A 151 -7.89 18.55 -15.37
N VAL A 152 -8.19 18.18 -16.61
CA VAL A 152 -8.99 17.00 -16.94
C VAL A 152 -8.13 16.02 -17.72
N SER A 153 -8.07 14.78 -17.24
CA SER A 153 -7.36 13.68 -17.90
C SER A 153 -8.25 12.44 -18.01
N SER A 154 -8.00 11.62 -19.02
CA SER A 154 -8.70 10.35 -19.21
C SER A 154 -7.73 9.18 -19.36
N GLU A 155 -8.07 8.06 -18.74
CA GLU A 155 -7.32 6.80 -18.79
C GLU A 155 -8.34 5.66 -18.99
N GLY A 156 -8.28 4.99 -20.14
CA GLY A 156 -9.26 3.99 -20.53
C GLY A 156 -10.71 4.51 -20.48
N THR A 157 -11.50 3.95 -19.56
CA THR A 157 -12.93 4.30 -19.37
C THR A 157 -13.20 5.27 -18.22
N ARG A 158 -12.15 5.98 -17.79
CA ARG A 158 -12.16 6.87 -16.64
C ARG A 158 -11.82 8.29 -17.05
N THR A 159 -12.36 9.25 -16.33
CA THR A 159 -11.96 10.66 -16.41
C THR A 159 -11.72 11.18 -15.01
N THR A 160 -10.57 11.82 -14.82
CA THR A 160 -10.16 12.45 -13.56
C THR A 160 -10.10 13.96 -13.74
N ILE A 161 -10.70 14.69 -12.81
CA ILE A 161 -10.62 16.14 -12.69
C ILE A 161 -9.74 16.45 -11.49
N THR A 162 -8.58 17.03 -11.73
CA THR A 162 -7.65 17.50 -10.70
C THR A 162 -7.88 18.98 -10.47
N ILE A 163 -8.10 19.37 -9.21
CA ILE A 163 -8.49 20.71 -8.81
C ILE A 163 -7.53 21.25 -7.76
N GLY A 164 -6.95 22.40 -8.10
CA GLY A 164 -6.30 23.29 -7.16
C GLY A 164 -5.11 22.70 -6.42
N THR A 165 -4.70 23.43 -5.40
CA THR A 165 -3.73 22.96 -4.40
C THR A 165 -4.43 22.71 -3.08
N VAL A 166 -4.05 21.63 -2.42
CA VAL A 166 -4.50 21.26 -1.09
C VAL A 166 -3.33 21.38 -0.12
N SER A 167 -3.59 21.86 1.09
CA SER A 167 -2.58 21.91 2.17
C SER A 167 -3.17 21.54 3.54
N ALA A 168 -2.38 20.87 4.37
CA ALA A 168 -2.69 20.56 5.77
C ALA A 168 -1.40 20.28 6.56
N GLY A 169 -1.05 21.13 7.52
CA GLY A 169 0.23 21.02 8.23
C GLY A 169 1.41 21.04 7.26
N SER A 170 2.29 20.04 7.34
CA SER A 170 3.44 19.90 6.43
C SER A 170 3.12 19.26 5.08
N PHE A 171 1.86 18.87 4.85
CA PHE A 171 1.43 18.18 3.64
C PHE A 171 0.85 19.14 2.61
N HIS A 172 1.22 18.92 1.35
CA HIS A 172 0.78 19.71 0.19
C HIS A 172 0.47 18.79 -0.98
N GLY A 173 -0.48 19.16 -1.83
CA GLY A 173 -0.93 18.29 -2.90
C GLY A 173 -2.07 18.86 -3.74
N ASP A 174 -2.90 17.98 -4.28
CA ASP A 174 -4.05 18.31 -5.11
C ASP A 174 -5.29 17.49 -4.71
N MET A 175 -6.47 17.94 -5.17
CA MET A 175 -7.73 17.21 -5.01
C MET A 175 -8.17 16.61 -6.35
N ARG A 176 -8.75 15.40 -6.34
CA ARG A 176 -9.17 14.69 -7.55
C ARG A 176 -10.58 14.15 -7.45
N PHE A 177 -11.34 14.27 -8.54
CA PHE A 177 -12.60 13.56 -8.78
C PHE A 177 -12.41 12.59 -9.95
N THR A 178 -12.56 11.29 -9.72
CA THR A 178 -12.48 10.26 -10.77
C THR A 178 -13.85 9.63 -11.00
N PHE A 179 -14.29 9.66 -12.25
CA PHE A 179 -15.55 9.09 -12.71
C PHE A 179 -15.29 7.85 -13.55
N TYR A 180 -16.19 6.87 -13.44
CA TYR A 180 -16.07 5.58 -14.11
C TYR A 180 -17.28 5.37 -15.02
N ARG A 181 -17.04 5.01 -16.28
CA ARG A 181 -18.12 4.67 -17.22
C ARG A 181 -18.97 3.53 -16.67
N ASN A 182 -20.30 3.69 -16.80
CA ASN A 182 -21.33 2.72 -16.40
C ASN A 182 -21.30 2.37 -14.90
N SER A 183 -20.83 3.30 -14.06
CA SER A 183 -20.81 3.14 -12.60
C SER A 183 -21.34 4.41 -11.94
N PRO A 184 -22.17 4.30 -10.89
CA PRO A 184 -22.62 5.44 -10.11
C PRO A 184 -21.53 6.01 -9.17
N LEU A 185 -20.33 5.42 -9.17
CA LEU A 185 -19.24 5.82 -8.29
C LEU A 185 -18.54 7.10 -8.76
N ILE A 186 -18.25 7.95 -7.78
CA ILE A 186 -17.28 9.03 -7.85
C ILE A 186 -16.19 8.70 -6.83
N HIS A 187 -14.94 8.57 -7.26
CA HIS A 187 -13.82 8.45 -6.34
C HIS A 187 -13.21 9.83 -6.10
N VAL A 188 -13.22 10.27 -4.86
CA VAL A 188 -12.64 11.55 -4.45
C VAL A 188 -11.38 11.29 -3.64
N GLU A 189 -10.28 11.93 -4.03
CA GLU A 189 -8.98 11.77 -3.39
C GLU A 189 -8.35 13.12 -3.09
N TYR A 190 -7.71 13.23 -1.92
CA TYR A 190 -6.69 14.23 -1.66
C TYR A 190 -5.34 13.55 -1.81
N VAL A 191 -4.55 13.94 -2.81
CA VAL A 191 -3.24 13.35 -3.09
C VAL A 191 -2.16 14.28 -2.55
N VAL A 192 -1.65 13.96 -1.37
CA VAL A 192 -0.78 14.86 -0.59
C VAL A 192 0.60 14.25 -0.31
N THR A 193 1.61 15.10 -0.22
CA THR A 193 3.01 14.72 0.04
C THR A 193 3.61 15.63 1.11
N THR A 194 4.52 15.08 1.91
CA THR A 194 5.38 15.84 2.82
C THR A 194 6.85 15.57 2.50
N GLN A 195 7.74 16.49 2.85
CA GLN A 195 9.20 16.26 2.85
C GLN A 195 9.71 15.88 4.25
N GLU A 196 8.86 15.96 5.27
CA GLU A 196 9.24 15.61 6.64
C GLU A 196 9.38 14.10 6.79
N ASN A 197 10.47 13.67 7.44
CA ASN A 197 10.70 12.27 7.76
C ASN A 197 9.93 11.84 9.01
N GLY A 198 9.68 10.53 9.13
CA GLY A 198 9.07 9.94 10.31
C GLY A 198 7.65 10.44 10.59
N ARG A 199 6.85 10.73 9.56
CA ARG A 199 5.44 11.11 9.73
C ARG A 199 4.52 9.88 9.69
N ALA A 200 3.50 9.91 10.53
CA ALA A 200 2.39 8.98 10.54
C ALA A 200 1.08 9.76 10.33
N ILE A 201 0.15 9.24 9.53
CA ILE A 201 -1.08 9.98 9.21
C ILE A 201 -2.35 9.15 9.42
N LEU A 202 -3.45 9.86 9.67
CA LEU A 202 -4.84 9.40 9.54
C LEU A 202 -5.65 10.50 8.84
N TYR A 203 -6.77 10.12 8.23
CA TYR A 203 -7.67 11.10 7.61
C TYR A 203 -9.14 10.79 7.86
N ASP A 204 -9.90 11.87 7.98
CA ASP A 204 -11.36 11.87 7.96
C ASP A 204 -11.79 12.68 6.74
N THR A 205 -12.88 12.29 6.07
CA THR A 205 -13.38 13.05 4.92
C THR A 205 -14.87 12.86 4.69
N GLY A 206 -15.50 13.86 4.08
CA GLY A 206 -16.93 13.89 3.84
C GLY A 206 -17.33 15.08 2.96
N LEU A 207 -18.63 15.34 2.90
CA LEU A 207 -19.21 16.51 2.26
C LEU A 207 -19.91 17.35 3.32
N THR A 208 -19.71 18.66 3.27
CA THR A 208 -20.37 19.62 4.15
C THR A 208 -21.16 20.64 3.34
N SER A 209 -22.18 21.22 3.96
CA SER A 209 -22.94 22.33 3.41
C SER A 209 -23.38 23.27 4.51
N ALA A 210 -23.28 24.57 4.27
CA ALA A 210 -23.86 25.60 5.12
C ALA A 210 -25.41 25.59 5.07
N SER A 211 -26.01 24.94 4.07
CA SER A 211 -27.47 24.88 3.88
C SER A 211 -27.88 23.57 3.20
N PRO A 212 -27.74 22.42 3.90
CA PRO A 212 -28.04 21.11 3.33
C PRO A 212 -29.52 21.01 2.93
N ASP A 213 -29.80 20.53 1.72
CA ASP A 213 -31.15 20.30 1.18
C ASP A 213 -31.65 18.85 1.35
N TRP A 214 -30.95 18.05 2.17
CA TRP A 214 -31.31 16.66 2.47
C TRP A 214 -32.46 16.57 3.48
N GLN A 215 -33.26 15.52 3.35
CA GLN A 215 -34.37 15.23 4.26
C GLN A 215 -33.92 14.40 5.46
N SER A 216 -33.01 13.45 5.24
CA SER A 216 -32.53 12.55 6.29
C SER A 216 -31.10 12.08 6.07
N VAL A 217 -30.48 11.60 7.15
CA VAL A 217 -29.24 10.82 7.12
C VAL A 217 -29.58 9.38 7.53
N ALA A 218 -28.99 8.41 6.84
CA ALA A 218 -29.28 7.00 7.05
C ALA A 218 -28.02 6.13 7.01
N TRP A 219 -28.07 5.00 7.71
CA TRP A 219 -26.99 4.00 7.76
C TRP A 219 -27.56 2.64 8.17
N LYS A 220 -26.76 1.59 8.05
CA LYS A 220 -27.07 0.27 8.62
C LYS A 220 -26.36 0.13 9.97
N ASP A 221 -27.09 -0.16 11.05
CA ASP A 221 -26.47 -0.43 12.35
C ASP A 221 -25.73 -1.79 12.34
N THR A 222 -24.98 -2.08 13.41
CA THR A 222 -24.22 -3.34 13.52
C THR A 222 -25.11 -4.58 13.65
N GLY A 223 -26.39 -4.41 13.99
CA GLY A 223 -27.40 -5.48 13.96
C GLY A 223 -28.02 -5.70 12.58
N GLY A 224 -27.67 -4.86 11.60
CA GLY A 224 -28.12 -4.93 10.23
C GLY A 224 -29.42 -4.18 9.93
N GLN A 225 -29.96 -3.40 10.86
CA GLN A 225 -31.14 -2.59 10.65
C GLN A 225 -30.79 -1.24 10.05
N VAL A 226 -31.59 -0.78 9.08
CA VAL A 226 -31.45 0.57 8.55
C VAL A 226 -31.98 1.56 9.59
N LYS A 227 -31.13 2.51 9.98
CA LYS A 227 -31.50 3.69 10.77
C LYS A 227 -31.62 4.89 9.84
N ARG A 228 -32.58 5.75 10.14
CA ARG A 228 -32.85 6.98 9.39
C ARG A 228 -33.22 8.06 10.38
N VAL A 229 -32.54 9.20 10.31
CA VAL A 229 -32.77 10.36 11.18
C VAL A 229 -33.01 11.59 10.32
N PRO A 230 -34.01 12.43 10.59
CA PRO A 230 -34.19 13.70 9.91
C PRO A 230 -32.95 14.59 10.04
N VAL A 231 -32.66 15.42 9.04
CA VAL A 231 -31.60 16.42 9.15
C VAL A 231 -31.98 17.46 10.20
N ASP A 232 -31.13 17.58 11.21
CA ASP A 232 -31.14 18.65 12.20
C ASP A 232 -29.82 19.42 12.08
N THR A 233 -29.85 20.60 11.47
CA THR A 233 -28.64 21.42 11.22
C THR A 233 -27.97 21.94 12.50
N ALA A 234 -28.62 21.83 13.66
CA ALA A 234 -28.04 22.15 14.95
C ALA A 234 -27.37 20.94 15.62
N TYR A 235 -27.58 19.72 15.11
CA TYR A 235 -26.99 18.51 15.66
C TYR A 235 -25.46 18.53 15.53
N VAL A 236 -24.77 18.52 16.67
CA VAL A 236 -23.30 18.47 16.72
C VAL A 236 -22.83 17.09 16.30
N ALA A 237 -21.87 17.04 15.39
CA ALA A 237 -21.46 15.80 14.76
C ALA A 237 -20.90 14.79 15.76
N GLN A 238 -21.32 13.53 15.59
CA GLN A 238 -20.88 12.40 16.42
C GLN A 238 -20.43 11.22 15.54
N PRO A 239 -19.41 10.46 15.99
CA PRO A 239 -19.10 9.15 15.40
C PRO A 239 -20.26 8.16 15.57
N VAL A 240 -20.54 7.37 14.54
CA VAL A 240 -21.61 6.35 14.56
C VAL A 240 -21.07 4.96 14.25
N LYS A 241 -21.48 3.96 15.03
CA LYS A 241 -21.24 2.55 14.73
C LYS A 241 -22.16 2.08 13.61
N VAL A 242 -21.57 1.56 12.54
CA VAL A 242 -22.31 1.15 11.33
C VAL A 242 -21.76 -0.16 10.78
N ALA A 243 -22.61 -0.95 10.13
CA ALA A 243 -22.19 -2.05 9.27
C ALA A 243 -21.90 -1.53 7.84
N GLY A 244 -20.91 -2.12 7.15
CA GLY A 244 -20.57 -1.77 5.77
C GLY A 244 -19.94 -0.38 5.58
N ARG A 245 -19.49 0.26 6.68
CA ARG A 245 -18.80 1.57 6.68
C ARG A 245 -19.46 2.67 5.84
N THR A 246 -20.79 2.68 5.76
CA THR A 246 -21.53 3.56 4.85
C THR A 246 -22.50 4.46 5.59
N VAL A 247 -22.52 5.73 5.19
CA VAL A 247 -23.53 6.73 5.57
C VAL A 247 -24.14 7.35 4.32
N VAL A 248 -25.45 7.62 4.36
CA VAL A 248 -26.22 8.10 3.21
C VAL A 248 -26.95 9.38 3.58
N ALA A 249 -26.79 10.43 2.77
CA ALA A 249 -27.67 11.58 2.77
C ALA A 249 -28.81 11.35 1.77
N GLU A 250 -30.05 11.41 2.24
CA GLU A 250 -31.25 11.17 1.43
C GLU A 250 -31.99 12.48 1.18
N ALA A 251 -32.23 12.78 -0.10
CA ALA A 251 -33.05 13.89 -0.55
C ALA A 251 -34.37 13.37 -1.15
N LYS A 252 -35.26 14.29 -1.54
CA LYS A 252 -36.57 13.94 -2.12
C LYS A 252 -36.49 13.14 -3.43
N THR A 253 -35.42 13.35 -4.18
CA THR A 253 -35.23 12.92 -5.58
C THR A 253 -34.17 11.83 -5.75
N GLY A 254 -33.54 11.39 -4.66
CA GLY A 254 -32.48 10.39 -4.66
C GLY A 254 -31.61 10.50 -3.41
N SER A 255 -30.44 9.85 -3.43
CA SER A 255 -29.55 9.84 -2.28
C SER A 255 -28.07 9.72 -2.68
N LEU A 256 -27.21 10.12 -1.75
CA LEU A 256 -25.76 10.19 -1.90
C LEU A 256 -25.10 9.44 -0.75
N ALA A 257 -24.41 8.35 -1.04
CA ALA A 257 -23.65 7.61 -0.04
C ALA A 257 -22.19 8.06 0.02
N ALA A 258 -21.57 7.96 1.20
CA ALA A 258 -20.13 8.04 1.41
C ALA A 258 -19.63 6.76 2.09
N PHE A 259 -18.58 6.15 1.54
CA PHE A 259 -17.97 4.94 2.09
C PHE A 259 -16.48 4.83 1.69
N PRO A 260 -15.63 4.17 2.50
CA PRO A 260 -14.21 4.09 2.24
C PRO A 260 -13.84 2.96 1.24
N PRO A 261 -12.65 3.02 0.62
CA PRO A 261 -12.03 1.84 0.02
C PRO A 261 -11.93 0.70 1.06
N PRO A 262 -12.45 -0.51 0.78
CA PRO A 262 -12.75 -1.52 1.80
C PRO A 262 -11.53 -2.01 2.60
N HIS A 263 -10.36 -2.11 1.98
CA HIS A 263 -9.17 -2.68 2.63
C HIS A 263 -8.03 -1.66 2.81
N GLN A 264 -7.97 -0.61 1.98
CA GLN A 264 -6.91 0.42 2.08
C GLN A 264 -7.19 1.45 3.18
N PHE A 265 -8.43 1.57 3.66
CA PHE A 265 -8.81 2.54 4.68
C PHE A 265 -8.41 2.13 6.11
N PHE A 266 -7.97 0.89 6.32
CA PHE A 266 -7.65 0.39 7.66
C PHE A 266 -6.14 0.35 7.89
N TYR A 267 -5.70 0.92 8.99
CA TYR A 267 -4.39 0.59 9.54
C TYR A 267 -4.46 -0.76 10.29
N PRO A 268 -3.35 -1.49 10.44
CA PRO A 268 -3.33 -2.78 11.12
C PRO A 268 -3.78 -2.65 12.58
N GLN A 269 -4.62 -3.58 13.03
CA GLN A 269 -5.09 -3.72 14.41
C GLN A 269 -4.94 -5.17 14.86
N ASP A 270 -4.84 -5.36 16.18
CA ASP A 270 -4.93 -6.68 16.80
C ASP A 270 -6.41 -7.03 17.09
N GLU A 271 -7.24 -6.00 17.33
CA GLU A 271 -8.69 -6.14 17.53
C GLU A 271 -9.46 -5.34 16.48
N ALA A 272 -10.23 -6.01 15.63
CA ALA A 272 -10.98 -5.37 14.54
C ALA A 272 -12.30 -4.73 14.99
N PHE A 273 -12.30 -3.99 16.10
CA PHE A 273 -13.51 -3.39 16.68
C PHE A 273 -14.23 -2.47 15.68
N ASN A 274 -15.55 -2.33 15.84
CA ASN A 274 -16.27 -1.25 15.18
C ASN A 274 -16.00 0.07 15.92
N LEU A 275 -15.06 0.85 15.39
CA LEU A 275 -14.59 2.11 15.97
C LEU A 275 -15.39 3.33 15.50
N SER A 276 -16.66 3.14 15.11
CA SER A 276 -17.56 4.19 14.62
C SER A 276 -17.04 4.92 13.37
N PHE A 277 -16.90 4.20 12.26
CA PHE A 277 -16.17 4.65 11.06
C PHE A 277 -16.87 5.73 10.21
N VAL A 278 -18.03 6.23 10.62
CA VAL A 278 -18.73 7.32 9.93
C VAL A 278 -19.13 8.42 10.91
N TRP A 279 -19.40 9.60 10.38
CA TRP A 279 -19.89 10.75 11.12
C TRP A 279 -20.97 11.48 10.33
N TYR A 280 -21.85 12.19 11.04
CA TYR A 280 -22.75 13.18 10.46
C TYR A 280 -23.05 14.27 11.49
N GLY A 281 -23.38 15.47 11.03
CA GLY A 281 -23.70 16.62 11.88
C GLY A 281 -22.87 17.86 11.58
N LYS A 282 -23.02 18.89 12.41
CA LYS A 282 -22.31 20.17 12.36
C LYS A 282 -21.05 20.18 13.23
N SER A 283 -20.07 21.02 12.90
CA SER A 283 -18.87 21.23 13.73
C SER A 283 -18.04 19.95 13.97
N TYR A 284 -17.90 19.11 12.94
CA TYR A 284 -17.18 17.84 13.07
C TYR A 284 -15.73 18.05 13.52
N ASN A 285 -15.36 17.33 14.57
CA ASN A 285 -14.06 17.43 15.25
C ASN A 285 -13.65 18.88 15.57
N THR A 286 -14.64 19.76 15.84
CA THR A 286 -14.48 21.20 16.13
C THR A 286 -13.76 22.01 15.04
N ARG A 287 -13.63 21.45 13.82
CA ARG A 287 -12.81 22.01 12.73
C ARG A 287 -13.54 22.14 11.40
N LEU A 288 -14.61 21.36 11.19
CA LEU A 288 -15.47 21.48 10.02
C LEU A 288 -16.81 22.08 10.46
N ASP A 289 -16.97 23.39 10.28
CA ASP A 289 -18.05 24.16 10.89
C ASP A 289 -19.44 23.82 10.36
N ASP A 290 -19.54 23.46 9.08
CA ASP A 290 -20.80 23.21 8.39
C ASP A 290 -21.38 21.83 8.68
N TYR A 291 -22.67 21.66 8.38
CA TYR A 291 -23.35 20.37 8.53
C TYR A 291 -22.91 19.43 7.42
N GLY A 292 -22.55 18.19 7.77
CA GLY A 292 -22.09 17.23 6.77
C GLY A 292 -22.21 15.78 7.19
N PHE A 293 -21.64 14.92 6.36
CA PHE A 293 -21.53 13.49 6.60
C PHE A 293 -20.29 12.94 5.92
N GLY A 294 -19.74 11.84 6.46
CA GLY A 294 -18.54 11.24 5.88
C GLY A 294 -18.00 10.05 6.65
N ILE A 295 -16.79 9.67 6.29
CA ILE A 295 -16.01 8.59 6.88
C ILE A 295 -14.96 9.16 7.84
N ARG A 296 -14.54 8.35 8.82
CA ARG A 296 -13.53 8.75 9.79
C ARG A 296 -12.70 7.58 10.32
N GLN A 297 -11.54 7.93 10.86
CA GLN A 297 -10.63 7.01 11.52
C GLN A 297 -10.52 7.32 13.01
N SER A 298 -10.28 6.29 13.82
CA SER A 298 -9.97 6.47 15.24
C SER A 298 -8.47 6.69 15.42
N PRO A 299 -8.05 7.80 16.06
CA PRO A 299 -6.65 7.96 16.46
C PRO A 299 -6.19 6.81 17.35
N THR A 300 -7.01 6.37 18.31
CA THR A 300 -6.57 5.44 19.35
C THR A 300 -6.76 3.96 19.03
N GLY A 301 -7.36 3.62 17.88
CA GLY A 301 -7.59 2.23 17.47
C GLY A 301 -8.22 1.35 18.54
N ASP A 302 -7.66 0.13 18.67
CA ASP A 302 -7.92 -0.86 19.72
C ASP A 302 -7.19 -0.59 21.04
N LYS A 303 -6.43 0.53 21.14
CA LYS A 303 -5.60 0.93 22.28
C LYS A 303 -4.43 -0.02 22.59
N ARG A 304 -4.04 -0.88 21.63
CA ARG A 304 -2.84 -1.72 21.70
C ARG A 304 -1.69 -1.03 20.96
N TYR A 305 -1.21 -1.64 19.87
CA TYR A 305 -0.25 -1.03 18.95
C TYR A 305 -0.99 -0.52 17.72
N VAL A 306 -0.98 0.80 17.53
CA VAL A 306 -1.81 1.49 16.54
C VAL A 306 -0.90 2.28 15.59
N PRO A 307 -0.17 1.62 14.68
CA PRO A 307 0.96 2.22 13.96
C PRO A 307 0.61 3.34 12.96
N TRP A 308 -0.68 3.63 12.72
CA TRP A 308 -1.18 4.57 11.69
C TRP A 308 -0.59 4.30 10.28
N PHE A 309 -0.95 5.11 9.28
CA PHE A 309 -0.37 4.99 7.95
C PHE A 309 1.02 5.62 7.90
N ASN A 310 1.94 4.96 7.22
CA ASN A 310 3.22 5.55 6.86
C ASN A 310 3.03 6.73 5.92
N ALA A 311 3.84 7.78 6.12
CA ALA A 311 4.00 8.85 5.15
C ALA A 311 5.49 9.16 4.91
N PRO A 312 6.21 8.32 4.14
CA PRO A 312 7.62 8.56 3.85
C PRO A 312 7.83 9.84 3.03
N PRO A 313 8.95 10.56 3.21
CA PRO A 313 9.23 11.80 2.47
C PRO A 313 9.12 11.63 0.96
N GLY A 314 8.46 12.58 0.31
CA GLY A 314 8.32 12.63 -1.15
C GLY A 314 7.31 11.64 -1.74
N THR A 315 6.67 10.79 -0.93
CA THR A 315 5.64 9.86 -1.39
C THR A 315 4.27 10.54 -1.52
N LYS A 316 3.44 10.09 -2.47
CA LYS A 316 2.08 10.62 -2.68
C LYS A 316 1.10 9.78 -1.89
N GLN A 317 0.54 10.34 -0.83
CA GLN A 317 -0.45 9.68 0.01
C GLN A 317 -1.85 9.92 -0.58
N HIS A 318 -2.55 8.85 -0.94
CA HIS A 318 -3.87 8.90 -1.56
C HIS A 318 -4.98 8.77 -0.51
N LEU A 319 -5.54 9.90 -0.07
CA LEU A 319 -6.60 9.93 0.94
C LEU A 319 -7.97 9.87 0.26
N GLY A 320 -8.48 8.64 0.07
CA GLY A 320 -9.65 8.36 -0.78
C GLY A 320 -10.97 8.15 -0.04
N VAL A 321 -12.07 8.54 -0.68
CA VAL A 321 -13.46 8.20 -0.33
C VAL A 321 -14.27 7.97 -1.61
N PHE A 322 -15.18 6.99 -1.58
CA PHE A 322 -16.15 6.81 -2.65
C PHE A 322 -17.47 7.49 -2.28
N TYR A 323 -18.01 8.21 -3.27
CA TYR A 323 -19.41 8.59 -3.26
C TYR A 323 -20.19 7.76 -4.27
N LEU A 324 -21.40 7.33 -3.91
CA LEU A 324 -22.33 6.68 -4.83
C LEU A 324 -23.57 7.55 -4.97
N VAL A 325 -23.86 7.95 -6.21
CA VAL A 325 -25.03 8.77 -6.55
C VAL A 325 -26.15 7.84 -7.04
N SER A 326 -27.30 7.84 -6.36
CA SER A 326 -28.44 6.99 -6.73
C SER A 326 -29.73 7.79 -6.85
N PRO A 327 -30.60 7.51 -7.84
CA PRO A 327 -31.97 8.04 -7.87
C PRO A 327 -32.88 7.39 -6.81
N GLY A 328 -32.40 6.33 -6.14
CA GLY A 328 -33.13 5.60 -5.10
C GLY A 328 -33.09 6.25 -3.73
N ASN A 329 -33.89 5.70 -2.83
CA ASN A 329 -33.88 6.06 -1.41
C ASN A 329 -32.65 5.46 -0.69
N ALA A 330 -32.46 5.82 0.58
CA ALA A 330 -31.28 5.40 1.35
C ALA A 330 -31.11 3.88 1.48
N GLU A 331 -32.20 3.11 1.56
CA GLU A 331 -32.14 1.66 1.69
C GLU A 331 -31.70 0.98 0.39
N GLN A 332 -32.19 1.48 -0.75
CA GLN A 332 -31.74 1.07 -2.07
C GLN A 332 -30.26 1.38 -2.26
N THR A 333 -29.84 2.60 -1.89
CA THR A 333 -28.45 3.05 -1.99
C THR A 333 -27.50 2.25 -1.09
N LEU A 334 -27.89 1.95 0.16
CA LEU A 334 -27.11 1.06 1.04
C LEU A 334 -26.96 -0.34 0.40
N SER A 335 -28.00 -0.84 -0.25
CA SER A 335 -27.96 -2.11 -0.96
C SER A 335 -27.08 -2.07 -2.20
N GLU A 336 -27.06 -0.96 -2.95
CA GLU A 336 -26.16 -0.74 -4.08
C GLU A 336 -24.70 -0.68 -3.64
N VAL A 337 -24.38 0.07 -2.57
CA VAL A 337 -23.01 0.12 -2.01
C VAL A 337 -22.55 -1.26 -1.57
N ALA A 338 -23.41 -2.02 -0.90
CA ALA A 338 -23.09 -3.37 -0.44
C ALA A 338 -22.69 -4.32 -1.58
N GLN A 339 -23.13 -4.10 -2.83
CA GLN A 339 -22.72 -4.96 -3.96
C GLN A 339 -21.21 -4.91 -4.21
N TYR A 340 -20.55 -3.80 -3.87
CA TYR A 340 -19.13 -3.61 -4.10
C TYR A 340 -18.24 -4.46 -3.18
N THR A 341 -18.71 -4.82 -1.99
CA THR A 341 -18.06 -5.80 -1.09
C THR A 341 -18.84 -7.11 -0.99
N ARG A 342 -19.86 -7.28 -1.84
CA ARG A 342 -20.77 -8.45 -1.83
C ARG A 342 -21.48 -8.64 -0.49
N GLY A 343 -21.81 -7.55 0.17
CA GLY A 343 -22.39 -7.53 1.51
C GLY A 343 -21.38 -7.93 2.58
N ASP A 344 -20.11 -7.60 2.38
CA ASP A 344 -18.98 -8.04 3.19
C ASP A 344 -18.91 -9.58 3.28
N GLN A 345 -19.06 -10.26 2.13
CA GLN A 345 -19.00 -11.73 2.03
C GLN A 345 -18.03 -12.20 0.96
N PHE A 346 -17.25 -13.23 1.30
CA PHE A 346 -16.43 -13.94 0.34
C PHE A 346 -17.31 -14.85 -0.52
N LYS A 347 -17.40 -14.53 -1.81
CA LYS A 347 -18.21 -15.28 -2.77
C LYS A 347 -17.70 -16.71 -2.90
N LYS A 348 -18.60 -17.70 -2.86
CA LYS A 348 -18.27 -19.10 -3.14
C LYS A 348 -17.89 -19.29 -4.61
N LEU A 349 -16.83 -20.05 -4.86
CA LEU A 349 -16.36 -20.41 -6.21
C LEU A 349 -16.43 -21.93 -6.41
N PRO A 350 -16.96 -22.41 -7.56
CA PRO A 350 -16.96 -23.84 -7.87
C PRO A 350 -15.56 -24.44 -7.82
N GLY A 351 -15.39 -25.53 -7.08
CA GLY A 351 -14.09 -26.21 -6.92
C GLY A 351 -13.14 -25.57 -5.91
N TYR A 352 -13.55 -24.50 -5.22
CA TYR A 352 -12.74 -23.83 -4.20
C TYR A 352 -13.40 -23.84 -2.82
N ARG A 353 -12.60 -23.68 -1.77
CA ARG A 353 -13.04 -23.35 -0.40
C ARG A 353 -12.27 -22.16 0.13
N THR A 354 -12.95 -21.27 0.82
CA THR A 354 -12.33 -20.11 1.47
C THR A 354 -11.59 -20.56 2.73
N TYR A 355 -10.35 -20.09 2.89
CA TYR A 355 -9.45 -20.43 3.99
C TYR A 355 -8.76 -19.18 4.54
N THR A 356 -8.73 -19.05 5.86
CA THR A 356 -7.97 -18.00 6.55
C THR A 356 -7.29 -18.57 7.79
N SER A 357 -6.22 -17.92 8.23
CA SER A 357 -5.34 -18.38 9.30
C SER A 357 -4.97 -17.25 10.27
N HIS A 358 -4.39 -17.65 11.41
CA HIS A 358 -3.74 -16.79 12.40
C HIS A 358 -4.76 -15.99 13.21
N TYR A 359 -5.49 -16.70 14.09
CA TYR A 359 -6.47 -16.11 14.97
C TYR A 359 -6.21 -16.51 16.42
N HIS A 360 -5.96 -15.50 17.24
CA HIS A 360 -5.67 -15.57 18.67
C HIS A 360 -6.96 -15.44 19.49
N ILE A 361 -7.98 -16.23 19.16
CA ILE A 361 -9.31 -16.11 19.78
C ILE A 361 -9.29 -16.45 21.27
N GLU A 362 -8.28 -17.21 21.72
CA GLU A 362 -8.11 -17.71 23.09
C GLU A 362 -9.37 -18.44 23.61
N HIS A 363 -10.07 -19.13 22.70
CA HIS A 363 -11.30 -19.85 22.99
C HIS A 363 -11.04 -20.99 23.97
N THR A 364 -9.89 -21.66 23.88
CA THR A 364 -9.53 -22.79 24.74
C THR A 364 -9.39 -22.35 26.20
N TYR A 365 -8.66 -21.25 26.44
CA TYR A 365 -8.50 -20.71 27.80
C TYR A 365 -9.81 -20.19 28.35
N GLU A 366 -10.60 -19.48 27.53
CA GLU A 366 -11.90 -18.98 27.95
C GLU A 366 -12.84 -20.13 28.33
N PHE A 367 -12.86 -21.21 27.56
CA PHE A 367 -13.66 -22.40 27.83
C PHE A 367 -13.30 -23.02 29.18
N VAL A 368 -12.01 -23.31 29.41
CA VAL A 368 -11.54 -23.92 30.68
C VAL A 368 -11.81 -23.00 31.87
N ARG A 369 -11.56 -21.69 31.71
CA ARG A 369 -11.82 -20.69 32.76
C ARG A 369 -13.29 -20.65 33.14
N ARG A 370 -14.20 -20.61 32.15
CA ARG A 370 -15.65 -20.55 32.37
C ARG A 370 -16.20 -21.81 33.01
N GLN A 371 -15.77 -23.00 32.58
CA GLN A 371 -16.15 -24.26 33.23
C GLN A 371 -15.79 -24.26 34.72
N LYS A 372 -14.57 -23.79 35.05
CA LYS A 372 -14.12 -23.67 36.43
C LYS A 372 -14.94 -22.65 37.23
N GLU A 373 -15.21 -21.47 36.67
CA GLU A 373 -16.02 -20.43 37.31
C GLU A 373 -17.46 -20.87 37.56
N GLN A 374 -18.06 -21.57 36.58
CA GLN A 374 -19.42 -22.09 36.65
C GLN A 374 -19.52 -23.44 37.37
N LYS A 375 -18.39 -24.03 37.78
CA LYS A 375 -18.29 -25.35 38.43
C LYS A 375 -19.04 -26.45 37.66
N THR A 376 -18.83 -26.49 36.34
CA THR A 376 -19.51 -27.42 35.43
C THR A 376 -18.51 -28.11 34.51
N ASP A 377 -18.85 -29.32 34.07
CA ASP A 377 -18.18 -30.06 33.00
C ASP A 377 -18.86 -29.88 31.63
N GLN A 378 -20.00 -29.19 31.60
CA GLN A 378 -20.75 -28.89 30.38
C GLN A 378 -20.11 -27.75 29.60
N VAL A 379 -20.48 -27.62 28.33
CA VAL A 379 -20.13 -26.44 27.52
C VAL A 379 -20.80 -25.20 28.14
N PRO A 380 -20.04 -24.16 28.51
CA PRO A 380 -20.61 -22.92 29.03
C PRO A 380 -21.63 -22.33 28.05
N LYS A 381 -22.78 -21.84 28.57
CA LYS A 381 -23.92 -21.41 27.75
C LYS A 381 -23.53 -20.33 26.73
N GLU A 382 -22.64 -19.42 27.13
CA GLU A 382 -22.13 -18.32 26.31
C GLU A 382 -21.25 -18.80 25.14
N LEU A 383 -20.68 -20.01 25.24
CA LEU A 383 -19.75 -20.59 24.28
C LEU A 383 -20.37 -21.71 23.43
N LEU A 384 -21.69 -21.95 23.55
CA LEU A 384 -22.39 -22.92 22.70
C LEU A 384 -22.19 -22.62 21.21
N VAL A 385 -22.34 -21.35 20.82
CA VAL A 385 -21.97 -20.85 19.49
C VAL A 385 -21.25 -19.51 19.67
N PRO A 386 -19.91 -19.52 19.75
CA PRO A 386 -19.09 -18.33 19.98
C PRO A 386 -19.26 -17.26 18.89
N GLY A 387 -18.94 -16.02 19.23
CA GLY A 387 -19.02 -14.86 18.32
C GLY A 387 -18.25 -15.07 17.02
N PHE A 388 -16.98 -15.49 17.11
CA PHE A 388 -16.13 -15.70 15.94
C PHE A 388 -16.70 -16.72 14.94
N VAL A 389 -17.36 -17.79 15.43
CA VAL A 389 -18.02 -18.79 14.57
C VAL A 389 -19.16 -18.17 13.78
N LYS A 390 -19.97 -17.30 14.42
CA LYS A 390 -21.05 -16.56 13.75
C LYS A 390 -20.47 -15.60 12.71
N THR A 391 -19.40 -14.88 13.06
CA THR A 391 -18.72 -13.92 12.18
C THR A 391 -18.15 -14.60 10.93
N PHE A 392 -17.42 -15.71 11.06
CA PHE A 392 -16.86 -16.43 9.91
C PHE A 392 -17.95 -16.98 8.98
N LYS A 393 -19.02 -17.55 9.54
CA LYS A 393 -20.18 -18.02 8.74
C LYS A 393 -20.87 -16.87 8.01
N ALA A 394 -21.02 -15.71 8.66
CA ALA A 394 -21.62 -14.53 8.05
C ALA A 394 -20.80 -13.98 6.87
N HIS A 395 -19.47 -14.05 6.94
CA HIS A 395 -18.57 -13.66 5.86
C HIS A 395 -18.38 -14.72 4.77
N GLY A 396 -18.98 -15.91 4.89
CA GLY A 396 -18.82 -16.98 3.90
C GLY A 396 -17.44 -17.66 3.93
N VAL A 397 -16.80 -17.69 5.10
CA VAL A 397 -15.56 -18.45 5.32
C VAL A 397 -15.89 -19.93 5.52
N ASP A 398 -15.28 -20.82 4.74
CA ASP A 398 -15.47 -22.26 4.83
C ASP A 398 -14.48 -22.91 5.82
N ILE A 399 -13.26 -22.39 5.96
CA ILE A 399 -12.20 -22.94 6.81
C ILE A 399 -11.47 -21.82 7.56
N VAL A 400 -11.35 -21.97 8.88
CA VAL A 400 -10.53 -21.09 9.74
C VAL A 400 -9.47 -21.91 10.46
N HIS A 401 -8.23 -21.43 10.45
CA HIS A 401 -7.11 -21.98 11.20
C HIS A 401 -6.74 -21.06 12.37
N LEU A 402 -6.93 -21.56 13.58
CA LEU A 402 -6.62 -20.84 14.82
C LEU A 402 -5.10 -20.79 15.06
N ALA A 403 -4.67 -19.95 15.99
CA ALA A 403 -3.28 -19.84 16.44
C ALA A 403 -3.23 -19.73 17.97
N GLU A 404 -3.85 -20.68 18.68
CA GLU A 404 -4.04 -20.55 20.13
C GLU A 404 -2.72 -20.66 20.92
N PHE A 405 -2.78 -20.26 22.20
CA PHE A 405 -1.69 -20.29 23.18
C PHE A 405 -0.59 -19.22 22.98
N HIS A 406 -0.99 -17.96 22.76
CA HIS A 406 -0.10 -16.83 22.50
C HIS A 406 0.55 -16.22 23.77
N GLU A 407 0.13 -16.62 25.00
CA GLU A 407 0.58 -16.01 26.27
C GLU A 407 2.07 -16.22 26.64
N GLY A 408 2.92 -16.74 25.76
CA GLY A 408 4.38 -16.86 25.92
C GLY A 408 4.85 -17.85 27.00
N ASN A 409 3.96 -18.36 27.86
CA ASN A 409 4.26 -19.40 28.85
C ASN A 409 4.18 -20.81 28.27
N THR A 410 3.54 -20.98 27.11
CA THR A 410 3.34 -22.25 26.41
C THR A 410 4.63 -23.08 26.26
N PRO A 411 5.79 -22.48 25.91
CA PRO A 411 7.05 -23.23 25.83
C PRO A 411 7.58 -23.75 27.18
N ARG A 412 7.04 -23.30 28.32
CA ARG A 412 7.48 -23.72 29.68
C ARG A 412 6.54 -24.75 30.32
N GLN A 413 5.35 -24.96 29.77
CA GLN A 413 4.35 -25.86 30.33
C GLN A 413 4.82 -27.32 30.30
N LYS A 414 4.58 -28.06 31.39
CA LYS A 414 4.84 -29.50 31.44
C LYS A 414 3.78 -30.26 30.63
N ALA A 415 4.08 -31.50 30.25
CA ALA A 415 3.13 -32.37 29.55
C ALA A 415 1.79 -32.50 30.31
N SER A 416 1.82 -32.57 31.65
CA SER A 416 0.62 -32.64 32.50
C SER A 416 -0.28 -31.41 32.43
N GLU A 417 0.25 -30.26 32.04
CA GLU A 417 -0.48 -28.99 31.90
C GLU A 417 -0.92 -28.78 30.46
N ARG A 418 -0.05 -29.12 29.50
CA ARG A 418 -0.23 -28.85 28.08
C ARG A 418 -1.19 -29.83 27.39
N LEU A 419 -1.09 -31.12 27.69
CA LEU A 419 -1.91 -32.14 27.01
C LEU A 419 -3.43 -31.95 27.23
N PRO A 420 -3.91 -31.60 28.44
CA PRO A 420 -5.32 -31.25 28.64
C PRO A 420 -5.78 -30.06 27.80
N LEU A 421 -4.95 -29.01 27.67
CA LEU A 421 -5.28 -27.83 26.86
C LEU A 421 -5.39 -28.17 25.37
N LEU A 422 -4.44 -28.96 24.83
CA LEU A 422 -4.52 -29.43 23.45
C LEU A 422 -5.76 -30.28 23.21
N LYS A 423 -6.12 -31.15 24.17
CA LYS A 423 -7.34 -31.95 24.07
C LYS A 423 -8.58 -31.06 24.02
N THR A 424 -8.68 -30.05 24.88
CA THR A 424 -9.79 -29.08 24.85
C THR A 424 -9.84 -28.32 23.53
N LEU A 425 -8.70 -27.86 23.00
CA LEU A 425 -8.63 -27.21 21.69
C LEU A 425 -9.21 -28.12 20.59
N TYR A 426 -8.82 -29.40 20.57
CA TYR A 426 -9.31 -30.35 19.56
C TYR A 426 -10.79 -30.67 19.70
N ASP A 427 -11.26 -30.90 20.93
CA ASP A 427 -12.67 -31.18 21.21
C ASP A 427 -13.55 -29.99 20.81
N GLU A 428 -13.13 -28.77 21.13
CA GLU A 428 -13.87 -27.55 20.78
C GLU A 428 -13.83 -27.27 19.27
N CYS A 429 -12.69 -27.45 18.60
CA CYS A 429 -12.63 -27.34 17.14
C CYS A 429 -13.54 -28.37 16.46
N ALA A 430 -13.60 -29.61 16.96
CA ALA A 430 -14.50 -30.63 16.48
C ALA A 430 -15.97 -30.23 16.66
N ARG A 431 -16.33 -29.74 17.85
CA ARG A 431 -17.69 -29.33 18.21
C ARG A 431 -18.17 -28.13 17.39
N LEU A 432 -17.29 -27.18 17.12
CA LEU A 432 -17.61 -25.95 16.39
C LEU A 432 -17.59 -26.11 14.87
N SER A 433 -17.08 -27.24 14.38
CA SER A 433 -17.06 -27.57 12.95
C SER A 433 -18.37 -28.22 12.49
N ASP A 434 -18.88 -27.81 11.33
CA ASP A 434 -20.07 -28.38 10.68
C ASP A 434 -19.94 -28.39 9.14
N GLU A 435 -21.03 -28.63 8.40
CA GLU A 435 -20.97 -28.65 6.94
C GLU A 435 -20.71 -27.29 6.26
N LYS A 436 -20.73 -26.20 7.04
CA LYS A 436 -20.55 -24.82 6.55
C LYS A 436 -19.23 -24.20 6.98
N LEU A 437 -18.68 -24.60 8.12
CA LEU A 437 -17.43 -24.09 8.66
C LEU A 437 -16.59 -25.24 9.26
N LEU A 438 -15.33 -25.32 8.85
CA LEU A 438 -14.33 -26.16 9.49
C LEU A 438 -13.39 -25.28 10.33
N VAL A 439 -13.38 -25.52 11.64
CA VAL A 439 -12.47 -24.86 12.59
C VAL A 439 -11.28 -25.80 12.80
N LEU A 440 -10.10 -25.33 12.41
CA LEU A 440 -8.85 -26.08 12.50
C LEU A 440 -8.04 -25.64 13.71
N PRO A 441 -7.55 -26.59 14.52
CA PRO A 441 -6.63 -26.27 15.58
C PRO A 441 -5.29 -25.86 14.98
N GLY A 442 -4.65 -24.89 15.60
CA GLY A 442 -3.34 -24.40 15.25
C GLY A 442 -2.73 -23.67 16.43
N GLU A 443 -1.41 -23.55 16.40
CA GLU A 443 -0.66 -22.90 17.46
C GLU A 443 0.35 -21.94 16.85
N GLU A 444 0.72 -20.95 17.65
CA GLU A 444 1.85 -20.07 17.41
C GLU A 444 2.97 -20.41 18.41
N PRO A 445 3.87 -21.36 18.07
CA PRO A 445 4.73 -21.95 19.09
C PRO A 445 5.89 -21.01 19.49
N ASN A 446 6.36 -20.18 18.55
CA ASN A 446 7.42 -19.17 18.70
C ASN A 446 8.65 -19.63 19.49
N VAL A 447 9.00 -20.90 19.34
CA VAL A 447 10.17 -21.51 19.95
C VAL A 447 10.90 -22.35 18.90
N HIS A 448 12.18 -22.64 19.13
CA HIS A 448 13.07 -23.48 18.32
C HIS A 448 13.50 -22.93 16.95
N LEU A 449 12.58 -22.43 16.11
CA LEU A 449 12.90 -22.06 14.70
C LEU A 449 13.45 -20.63 14.53
N GLY A 450 13.24 -19.77 15.52
CA GLY A 450 13.53 -18.33 15.44
C GLY A 450 12.44 -17.55 14.70
N GLY A 451 12.28 -16.27 15.07
CA GLY A 451 11.19 -15.44 14.59
C GLY A 451 9.81 -15.92 15.07
N HIS A 452 8.77 -15.55 14.35
CA HIS A 452 7.38 -15.85 14.67
C HIS A 452 6.75 -16.72 13.57
N TRP A 453 6.13 -17.84 13.97
CA TRP A 453 5.75 -18.92 13.05
C TRP A 453 4.51 -19.70 13.52
N LEU A 454 3.77 -20.26 12.57
CA LEU A 454 2.58 -21.08 12.83
C LEU A 454 2.82 -22.55 12.47
N SER A 455 2.10 -23.44 13.16
CA SER A 455 2.01 -24.86 12.85
C SER A 455 0.60 -25.26 12.42
N LEU A 456 0.51 -26.20 11.48
CA LEU A 456 -0.74 -26.82 11.03
C LEU A 456 -0.51 -28.32 10.80
N PHE A 457 -1.23 -29.17 11.53
CA PHE A 457 -1.23 -30.62 11.32
C PHE A 457 -2.49 -31.05 10.56
N PRO A 458 -2.52 -32.21 9.86
CA PRO A 458 -3.69 -32.67 9.10
C PRO A 458 -4.78 -33.33 9.96
N LYS A 459 -4.54 -33.43 11.27
CA LYS A 459 -5.39 -34.05 12.29
C LYS A 459 -4.93 -33.57 13.67
N PRO A 460 -5.65 -33.86 14.77
CA PRO A 460 -5.14 -33.63 16.12
C PRO A 460 -3.79 -34.33 16.37
N VAL A 461 -2.80 -33.61 16.92
CA VAL A 461 -1.44 -34.12 17.20
C VAL A 461 -0.97 -33.60 18.56
N TYR A 462 -0.81 -34.49 19.54
CA TYR A 462 -0.33 -34.11 20.86
C TYR A 462 1.18 -33.93 20.87
N TRP A 463 1.64 -32.76 21.32
CA TRP A 463 3.05 -32.43 21.35
C TRP A 463 3.41 -31.41 22.43
N VAL A 464 4.65 -31.41 22.90
CA VAL A 464 5.17 -30.59 24.00
C VAL A 464 6.49 -29.95 23.59
N LEU A 465 6.73 -28.70 24.01
CA LEU A 465 7.76 -27.81 23.46
C LEU A 465 9.10 -27.74 24.24
N ASN A 466 9.23 -28.46 25.37
CA ASN A 466 10.35 -28.32 26.31
C ASN A 466 11.10 -29.63 26.56
N ARG A 467 11.32 -30.43 25.52
CA ARG A 467 12.04 -31.71 25.64
C ARG A 467 13.44 -31.53 26.24
N SER A 468 13.76 -32.28 27.29
CA SER A 468 15.12 -32.46 27.79
C SER A 468 15.87 -33.56 27.04
N ALA A 469 17.19 -33.65 27.20
CA ALA A 469 18.00 -34.69 26.54
C ALA A 469 17.60 -36.13 26.95
N GLU A 470 17.11 -36.30 28.18
CA GLU A 470 16.68 -37.58 28.76
C GLU A 470 15.25 -37.96 28.36
N THR A 471 14.45 -36.98 27.94
CA THR A 471 13.06 -37.21 27.51
C THR A 471 13.05 -37.75 26.07
N PRO A 472 12.37 -38.87 25.79
CA PRO A 472 12.29 -39.41 24.44
C PRO A 472 11.52 -38.47 23.51
N PHE A 473 11.86 -38.47 22.21
CA PHE A 473 11.15 -37.67 21.20
C PHE A 473 9.68 -38.11 21.03
N VAL A 474 9.37 -39.40 21.23
CA VAL A 474 8.02 -39.96 21.15
C VAL A 474 7.71 -40.76 22.41
N GLU A 475 6.54 -40.55 22.98
CA GLU A 475 6.03 -41.27 24.15
C GLU A 475 4.58 -41.73 23.90
N GLN A 476 4.20 -42.88 24.46
CA GLN A 476 2.79 -43.29 24.54
C GLN A 476 2.23 -42.88 25.90
N VAL A 477 1.26 -41.97 25.91
CA VAL A 477 0.65 -41.43 27.13
C VAL A 477 -0.80 -41.88 27.19
N ALA A 478 -1.20 -42.51 28.30
CA ALA A 478 -2.57 -42.96 28.51
C ALA A 478 -3.56 -41.79 28.38
N GLY A 479 -4.63 -41.99 27.59
CA GLY A 479 -5.65 -40.96 27.32
C GLY A 479 -5.33 -39.98 26.20
N PHE A 480 -4.05 -39.87 25.78
CA PHE A 480 -3.62 -38.96 24.70
C PHE A 480 -3.01 -39.71 23.50
N GLY A 481 -2.58 -40.97 23.69
CA GLY A 481 -1.95 -41.77 22.66
C GLY A 481 -0.51 -41.33 22.42
N THR A 482 -0.15 -41.09 21.15
CA THR A 482 1.21 -40.68 20.78
C THR A 482 1.43 -39.20 21.12
N VAL A 483 2.44 -38.92 21.94
CA VAL A 483 2.88 -37.57 22.32
C VAL A 483 4.29 -37.34 21.80
N TYR A 484 4.49 -36.21 21.13
CA TYR A 484 5.80 -35.78 20.64
C TYR A 484 6.41 -34.73 21.55
N HIS A 485 7.66 -34.93 21.97
CA HIS A 485 8.41 -33.94 22.74
C HIS A 485 9.44 -33.29 21.82
N VAL A 486 9.41 -31.97 21.66
CA VAL A 486 10.35 -31.22 20.81
C VAL A 486 11.21 -30.29 21.65
N GLY A 487 12.52 -30.23 21.36
CA GLY A 487 13.46 -29.39 22.12
C GLY A 487 14.39 -28.53 21.25
N ASN A 488 14.33 -28.68 19.93
CA ASN A 488 15.19 -27.97 18.98
C ASN A 488 14.57 -27.98 17.56
N THR A 489 15.26 -27.37 16.60
CA THR A 489 14.82 -27.30 15.19
C THR A 489 14.61 -28.65 14.54
N ASP A 490 15.47 -29.62 14.84
CA ASP A 490 15.47 -30.93 14.19
C ASP A 490 14.29 -31.78 14.66
N ASP A 491 13.96 -31.69 15.94
CA ASP A 491 12.76 -32.31 16.50
C ASP A 491 11.48 -31.73 15.88
N VAL A 492 11.42 -30.42 15.69
CA VAL A 492 10.27 -29.76 15.03
C VAL A 492 10.13 -30.26 13.60
N LEU A 493 11.22 -30.28 12.81
CA LEU A 493 11.19 -30.81 11.45
C LEU A 493 10.76 -32.29 11.43
N ARG A 494 11.34 -33.12 12.30
CA ARG A 494 11.00 -34.54 12.42
C ARG A 494 9.53 -34.77 12.77
N LEU A 495 8.95 -33.92 13.62
CA LEU A 495 7.52 -33.95 13.94
C LEU A 495 6.68 -33.62 12.70
N MET A 496 7.00 -32.53 12.00
CA MET A 496 6.26 -32.12 10.80
C MET A 496 6.33 -33.18 9.70
N GLU A 497 7.45 -33.86 9.54
CA GLU A 497 7.60 -34.97 8.59
C GLU A 497 6.78 -36.20 8.99
N LYS A 498 6.81 -36.59 10.27
CA LYS A 498 6.06 -37.77 10.76
C LYS A 498 4.55 -37.60 10.67
N GLU A 499 4.06 -36.40 10.99
CA GLU A 499 2.61 -36.13 11.04
C GLU A 499 2.10 -35.43 9.78
N ASN A 500 2.94 -35.27 8.74
CA ASN A 500 2.62 -34.51 7.54
C ASN A 500 2.15 -33.06 7.83
N GLY A 501 2.69 -32.46 8.89
CA GLY A 501 2.41 -31.07 9.26
C GLY A 501 3.06 -30.06 8.33
N LEU A 502 2.55 -28.83 8.37
CA LEU A 502 3.12 -27.66 7.73
C LEU A 502 3.46 -26.60 8.77
N MET A 503 4.45 -25.78 8.43
CA MET A 503 4.85 -24.61 9.20
C MET A 503 5.27 -23.45 8.29
N TRP A 504 5.14 -22.21 8.75
CA TRP A 504 5.56 -21.03 7.98
C TRP A 504 5.87 -19.84 8.88
N THR A 505 6.64 -18.90 8.36
CA THR A 505 6.88 -17.61 9.00
C THR A 505 5.60 -16.79 9.01
N ALA A 506 5.09 -16.49 10.19
CA ALA A 506 4.02 -15.53 10.34
C ALA A 506 4.60 -14.12 10.24
N HIS A 507 3.84 -13.26 9.57
CA HIS A 507 4.15 -11.87 9.25
C HIS A 507 5.44 -11.59 8.47
N ALA A 508 6.55 -12.32 8.55
CA ALA A 508 7.85 -12.14 7.85
C ALA A 508 8.41 -10.70 7.76
N ARG A 509 9.71 -10.46 7.88
CA ARG A 509 10.32 -9.11 7.71
C ARG A 509 9.65 -7.95 8.50
N ILE A 510 8.85 -8.24 9.54
CA ILE A 510 8.13 -7.29 10.40
C ILE A 510 7.81 -7.96 11.74
N LYS A 511 7.44 -7.19 12.78
CA LYS A 511 7.16 -7.68 14.14
C LYS A 511 8.34 -8.53 14.65
N ALA A 512 8.05 -9.65 15.32
CA ALA A 512 9.07 -10.60 15.77
C ALA A 512 9.78 -11.36 14.63
N SER A 513 9.35 -11.18 13.38
CA SER A 513 9.92 -11.82 12.19
C SER A 513 10.83 -10.89 11.38
N VAL A 514 11.28 -9.75 11.92
CA VAL A 514 12.29 -8.89 11.28
C VAL A 514 13.54 -9.73 10.94
N GLY A 515 13.98 -9.65 9.68
CA GLY A 515 15.10 -10.47 9.16
C GLY A 515 14.76 -11.93 8.81
N PHE A 516 13.52 -12.37 8.98
CA PHE A 516 13.07 -13.72 8.66
C PHE A 516 12.00 -13.72 7.54
N PRO A 517 12.00 -14.72 6.64
CA PRO A 517 12.77 -15.97 6.68
C PRO A 517 14.23 -15.88 6.19
N ASP A 518 14.69 -14.71 5.75
CA ASP A 518 16.01 -14.51 5.14
C ASP A 518 17.16 -15.11 5.98
N GLY A 519 17.14 -14.92 7.30
CA GLY A 519 18.16 -15.40 8.24
C GLY A 519 18.25 -16.92 8.39
N TYR A 520 17.21 -17.69 8.01
CA TYR A 520 17.21 -19.14 8.09
C TYR A 520 16.88 -19.86 6.78
N LYS A 521 16.88 -19.14 5.65
CA LYS A 521 16.52 -19.71 4.34
C LYS A 521 17.37 -20.90 3.88
N ASN A 522 18.54 -21.10 4.48
CA ASN A 522 19.45 -22.22 4.21
C ASN A 522 19.40 -23.32 5.27
N ARG A 523 18.50 -23.24 6.27
CA ARG A 523 18.35 -24.27 7.30
C ARG A 523 17.50 -25.43 6.80
N ASP A 524 17.80 -26.65 7.26
CA ASP A 524 17.12 -27.88 6.82
C ASP A 524 15.60 -27.81 6.92
N PHE A 525 15.08 -27.25 8.01
CA PHE A 525 13.63 -27.08 8.17
C PHE A 525 13.03 -26.18 7.10
N PHE A 526 13.71 -25.08 6.71
CA PHE A 526 13.23 -24.21 5.64
C PHE A 526 13.36 -24.87 4.28
N LEU A 527 14.41 -25.66 4.03
CA LEU A 527 14.58 -26.39 2.77
C LEU A 527 13.50 -27.47 2.59
N SER A 528 13.02 -28.06 3.68
CA SER A 528 11.95 -29.06 3.66
C SER A 528 10.65 -28.54 3.03
N ASP A 529 9.92 -29.43 2.36
CA ASP A 529 8.59 -29.13 1.83
C ASP A 529 7.51 -29.02 2.92
N ARG A 530 7.87 -29.31 4.17
CA ARG A 530 7.05 -29.06 5.36
C ARG A 530 7.03 -27.58 5.77
N PHE A 531 8.03 -26.80 5.36
CA PHE A 531 8.04 -25.36 5.59
C PHE A 531 7.47 -24.64 4.37
N LEU A 532 6.27 -24.10 4.50
CA LEU A 532 5.51 -23.53 3.38
C LEU A 532 6.13 -22.23 2.87
N GLY A 533 6.79 -21.43 3.70
CA GLY A 533 7.36 -20.14 3.33
C GLY A 533 7.00 -19.06 4.34
N ALA A 534 6.15 -18.12 3.94
CA ALA A 534 5.73 -17.00 4.77
C ALA A 534 4.20 -16.86 4.77
N ALA A 535 3.66 -15.79 5.34
CA ALA A 535 2.24 -15.46 5.26
C ALA A 535 2.00 -13.96 5.03
N TRP A 536 0.86 -13.65 4.41
CA TRP A 536 0.48 -12.30 4.00
C TRP A 536 -0.57 -11.69 4.93
N LYS A 537 -0.14 -10.68 5.70
CA LYS A 537 -1.00 -9.66 6.33
C LYS A 537 -0.70 -8.31 5.69
N ALA A 538 -1.72 -7.48 5.47
CA ALA A 538 -1.59 -6.16 4.86
C ALA A 538 -0.91 -5.15 5.81
N MET A 539 0.41 -5.26 5.97
CA MET A 539 1.23 -4.42 6.84
C MET A 539 2.69 -4.25 6.34
N PRO A 540 3.33 -3.10 6.59
CA PRO A 540 2.75 -1.88 7.16
C PRO A 540 1.73 -1.24 6.20
N ALA A 541 0.86 -0.38 6.71
CA ALA A 541 -0.07 0.37 5.87
C ALA A 541 0.58 1.66 5.35
N ASP A 542 0.44 1.92 4.05
CA ASP A 542 1.00 3.08 3.36
C ASP A 542 0.10 3.41 2.16
N LEU A 543 -0.47 4.62 2.14
CA LEU A 543 -1.43 5.02 1.11
C LEU A 543 -0.75 5.49 -0.18
N SER A 544 0.58 5.46 -0.24
CA SER A 544 1.35 5.70 -1.48
C SER A 544 1.64 4.45 -2.30
N VAL A 545 1.36 3.27 -1.74
CA VAL A 545 1.67 1.99 -2.40
C VAL A 545 0.42 1.44 -3.10
N PRO A 546 0.47 1.17 -4.42
CA PRO A 546 -0.69 0.65 -5.18
C PRO A 546 -1.02 -0.82 -4.92
N ARG A 547 -0.35 -1.45 -3.94
CA ARG A 547 -0.42 -2.86 -3.61
C ARG A 547 -0.54 -3.02 -2.09
N LEU A 548 -1.47 -3.85 -1.65
CA LEU A 548 -1.57 -4.22 -0.24
C LEU A 548 -0.43 -5.19 0.13
N GLY A 549 0.29 -4.88 1.21
CA GLY A 549 1.37 -5.75 1.71
C GLY A 549 2.63 -5.79 0.83
N GLY A 550 3.04 -4.68 0.22
CA GLY A 550 4.20 -4.63 -0.69
C GLY A 550 5.46 -5.34 -0.15
N ARG A 551 5.74 -5.25 1.15
CA ARG A 551 6.83 -5.97 1.84
C ARG A 551 6.80 -7.49 1.62
N VAL A 552 5.65 -8.13 1.79
CA VAL A 552 5.56 -9.59 1.64
C VAL A 552 5.54 -10.01 0.17
N LEU A 553 5.02 -9.14 -0.72
CA LEU A 553 5.07 -9.39 -2.16
C LEU A 553 6.52 -9.42 -2.66
N VAL A 554 7.38 -8.51 -2.18
CA VAL A 554 8.83 -8.55 -2.46
C VAL A 554 9.45 -9.84 -1.92
N LEU A 555 9.10 -10.25 -0.70
CA LEU A 555 9.57 -11.52 -0.16
C LEU A 555 9.11 -12.73 -1.00
N MET A 556 7.90 -12.69 -1.55
CA MET A 556 7.38 -13.75 -2.41
C MET A 556 8.25 -13.91 -3.67
N ASP A 557 8.65 -12.80 -4.28
CA ASP A 557 9.58 -12.80 -5.42
C ASP A 557 10.96 -13.35 -5.03
N ASP A 558 11.48 -12.92 -3.87
CA ASP A 558 12.77 -13.38 -3.35
C ASP A 558 12.76 -14.89 -3.10
N MET A 559 11.73 -15.40 -2.41
CA MET A 559 11.58 -16.83 -2.13
C MET A 559 11.47 -17.66 -3.41
N ALA A 560 10.75 -17.16 -4.41
CA ALA A 560 10.67 -17.83 -5.71
C ALA A 560 12.05 -17.88 -6.40
N ASN A 561 12.84 -16.80 -6.32
CA ASN A 561 14.20 -16.76 -6.83
C ASN A 561 15.20 -17.62 -6.04
N TRP A 562 14.95 -17.92 -4.77
CA TRP A 562 15.75 -18.89 -4.02
C TRP A 562 15.62 -20.33 -4.55
N GLY A 563 14.70 -20.57 -5.51
CA GLY A 563 14.60 -21.84 -6.24
C GLY A 563 13.81 -22.92 -5.50
N LEU A 564 13.12 -22.57 -4.41
CA LEU A 564 12.29 -23.47 -3.62
C LEU A 564 10.80 -23.20 -3.88
N ARG A 565 9.98 -24.25 -3.78
CA ARG A 565 8.52 -24.11 -3.84
C ARG A 565 7.96 -23.63 -2.51
N LYS A 566 8.07 -22.33 -2.28
CA LYS A 566 7.50 -21.64 -1.12
C LYS A 566 6.31 -20.78 -1.54
N TYR A 567 5.36 -20.64 -0.64
CA TYR A 567 4.09 -19.96 -0.86
C TYR A 567 3.79 -19.01 0.31
N VAL A 568 2.82 -18.13 0.08
CA VAL A 568 2.42 -17.08 1.01
C VAL A 568 0.88 -17.10 1.14
N PRO A 569 0.29 -17.99 1.95
CA PRO A 569 -1.13 -17.86 2.30
C PRO A 569 -1.39 -16.54 3.03
N SER A 570 -2.58 -15.96 2.87
CA SER A 570 -3.01 -14.82 3.69
C SER A 570 -3.38 -15.22 5.11
N GLU A 571 -3.23 -14.25 6.00
CA GLU A 571 -3.58 -14.32 7.43
C GLU A 571 -4.07 -12.96 7.93
N ALA A 572 -4.68 -12.93 9.12
CA ALA A 572 -5.25 -11.71 9.71
C ALA A 572 -4.62 -11.28 11.05
N ASP A 573 -4.12 -12.21 11.88
CA ASP A 573 -3.56 -11.96 13.23
C ASP A 573 -4.48 -11.04 14.05
N LEU A 574 -5.65 -11.60 14.40
CA LEU A 574 -6.70 -10.95 15.18
C LEU A 574 -6.98 -11.75 16.46
N PHE A 575 -7.22 -11.05 17.56
CA PHE A 575 -7.36 -11.61 18.90
C PHE A 575 -8.82 -11.83 19.31
N ARG A 576 -9.75 -11.05 18.77
CA ARG A 576 -11.18 -11.25 19.02
C ARG A 576 -12.03 -10.92 17.81
N MET A 577 -13.15 -11.64 17.72
CA MET A 577 -14.12 -11.46 16.65
C MET A 577 -15.53 -11.63 17.20
N GLU A 578 -16.37 -10.64 16.93
CA GLU A 578 -17.79 -10.64 17.27
C GLU A 578 -18.60 -10.15 16.06
N PRO A 579 -19.91 -10.48 15.96
CA PRO A 579 -20.72 -10.05 14.83
C PRO A 579 -20.86 -8.54 14.65
N ASP A 580 -20.63 -7.75 15.71
CA ASP A 580 -20.74 -6.29 15.69
C ASP A 580 -19.40 -5.58 15.40
N PHE A 581 -18.32 -6.33 15.14
CA PHE A 581 -16.99 -5.82 14.81
C PHE A 581 -16.84 -5.52 13.31
N GLU A 582 -15.83 -4.75 12.93
CA GLU A 582 -15.49 -4.47 11.53
C GLU A 582 -14.41 -5.44 11.05
N THR A 583 -14.80 -6.70 10.83
CA THR A 583 -13.82 -7.75 10.50
C THR A 583 -13.43 -7.71 9.02
N TYR A 584 -14.38 -7.53 8.11
CA TYR A 584 -14.17 -7.74 6.66
C TYR A 584 -13.01 -6.91 6.11
N GLY A 585 -12.95 -5.60 6.43
CA GLY A 585 -11.88 -4.72 5.95
C GLY A 585 -10.47 -5.13 6.37
N HIS A 586 -10.33 -5.91 7.45
CA HIS A 586 -9.06 -6.41 7.97
C HIS A 586 -8.66 -7.80 7.42
N LEU A 587 -9.55 -8.47 6.67
CA LEU A 587 -9.30 -9.82 6.14
C LEU A 587 -8.76 -9.82 4.70
N ASN A 588 -7.83 -10.73 4.42
CA ASN A 588 -7.55 -11.23 3.08
C ASN A 588 -7.79 -12.75 3.11
N ILE A 589 -8.50 -13.30 2.12
CA ILE A 589 -8.93 -14.70 2.09
C ILE A 589 -8.16 -15.52 1.05
N ASN A 590 -7.88 -16.79 1.37
CA ASN A 590 -7.35 -17.75 0.41
C ASN A 590 -8.50 -18.55 -0.21
N TYR A 591 -8.45 -18.76 -1.51
CA TYR A 591 -9.32 -19.67 -2.23
C TYR A 591 -8.53 -20.95 -2.54
N LEU A 592 -8.68 -21.98 -1.71
CA LEU A 592 -8.03 -23.27 -1.89
C LEU A 592 -8.76 -24.09 -2.94
N GLN A 593 -8.06 -24.67 -3.91
CA GLN A 593 -8.65 -25.62 -4.85
C GLN A 593 -8.99 -26.93 -4.12
N LEU A 594 -10.23 -26.98 -3.63
CA LEU A 594 -10.73 -28.03 -2.77
C LEU A 594 -12.20 -28.28 -3.10
N LYS A 595 -12.50 -29.43 -3.70
CA LYS A 595 -13.85 -29.76 -4.19
C LYS A 595 -14.87 -29.90 -3.05
N LYS A 596 -14.44 -30.45 -1.91
CA LYS A 596 -15.30 -30.77 -0.75
C LYS A 596 -14.63 -30.27 0.53
N LEU A 597 -15.43 -29.69 1.42
CA LEU A 597 -15.01 -29.37 2.78
C LEU A 597 -14.79 -30.68 3.56
N PRO A 598 -13.59 -30.96 4.10
CA PRO A 598 -13.38 -32.16 4.90
C PRO A 598 -14.15 -32.07 6.22
N ARG A 599 -14.57 -33.23 6.74
CA ARG A 599 -15.13 -33.29 8.10
C ARG A 599 -13.98 -33.37 9.09
N PHE A 600 -14.11 -32.70 10.22
CA PHE A 600 -13.09 -32.73 11.29
C PHE A 600 -12.70 -34.17 11.67
N ALA A 601 -13.70 -35.05 11.85
CA ALA A 601 -13.51 -36.44 12.24
C ALA A 601 -12.74 -37.30 11.21
N ASP A 602 -12.72 -36.90 9.94
CA ASP A 602 -11.99 -37.62 8.88
C ASP A 602 -10.54 -37.09 8.73
N GLY A 603 -10.18 -36.03 9.45
CA GLY A 603 -8.97 -35.25 9.20
C GLY A 603 -9.10 -34.30 8.01
N TRP A 604 -8.09 -33.43 7.85
CA TRP A 604 -8.08 -32.34 6.87
C TRP A 604 -6.78 -32.26 6.07
N GLN A 605 -6.13 -33.41 5.85
CA GLN A 605 -4.99 -33.54 4.93
C GLN A 605 -5.20 -32.83 3.57
N PRO A 606 -6.39 -32.86 2.93
CA PRO A 606 -6.60 -32.15 1.67
C PRO A 606 -6.37 -30.63 1.73
N VAL A 607 -6.53 -30.01 2.91
CA VAL A 607 -6.23 -28.58 3.12
C VAL A 607 -4.72 -28.35 3.04
N LEU A 608 -3.94 -29.16 3.77
CA LEU A 608 -2.47 -29.09 3.75
C LEU A 608 -1.92 -29.42 2.37
N ASP A 609 -2.49 -30.40 1.67
CA ASP A 609 -2.08 -30.74 0.31
C ASP A 609 -2.30 -29.58 -0.66
N SER A 610 -3.44 -28.88 -0.56
CA SER A 610 -3.73 -27.71 -1.39
C SER A 610 -2.73 -26.57 -1.14
N LEU A 611 -2.43 -26.27 0.13
CA LEU A 611 -1.44 -25.27 0.54
C LEU A 611 -0.03 -25.65 0.06
N ARG A 612 0.45 -26.84 0.42
CA ARG A 612 1.80 -27.34 0.10
C ARG A 612 2.04 -27.41 -1.41
N GLN A 613 1.01 -27.70 -2.19
CA GLN A 613 1.10 -27.77 -3.65
C GLN A 613 0.90 -26.41 -4.33
N GLY A 614 0.62 -25.32 -3.59
CA GLY A 614 0.37 -24.01 -4.18
C GLY A 614 -0.92 -23.92 -4.99
N ARG A 615 -1.90 -24.79 -4.69
CA ARG A 615 -3.18 -24.89 -5.42
C ARG A 615 -4.21 -23.93 -4.85
N PHE A 616 -3.87 -22.64 -4.79
CA PHE A 616 -4.74 -21.60 -4.28
C PHE A 616 -4.38 -20.23 -4.88
N PHE A 617 -5.27 -19.26 -4.70
CA PHE A 617 -4.97 -17.85 -4.87
C PHE A 617 -5.50 -17.07 -3.67
N THR A 618 -5.01 -15.85 -3.49
CA THR A 618 -5.42 -14.97 -2.39
C THR A 618 -6.15 -13.75 -2.94
N SER A 619 -7.14 -13.26 -2.19
CA SER A 619 -8.00 -12.16 -2.59
C SER A 619 -8.47 -11.36 -1.37
N THR A 620 -8.80 -10.09 -1.58
CA THR A 620 -9.55 -9.28 -0.61
C THR A 620 -11.06 -9.56 -0.64
N GLY A 621 -11.55 -10.29 -1.65
CA GLY A 621 -12.97 -10.62 -1.87
C GLY A 621 -13.58 -9.89 -3.06
N GLU A 622 -13.08 -8.71 -3.39
CA GLU A 622 -13.55 -7.89 -4.52
C GLU A 622 -13.08 -8.43 -5.85
N VAL A 623 -11.86 -8.98 -5.92
CA VAL A 623 -11.25 -9.49 -7.17
C VAL A 623 -10.99 -10.98 -7.06
N LEU A 624 -11.66 -11.76 -7.90
CA LEU A 624 -11.62 -13.21 -7.90
C LEU A 624 -10.89 -13.71 -9.14
N ILE A 625 -10.17 -14.83 -8.98
CA ILE A 625 -9.45 -15.51 -10.06
C ILE A 625 -10.00 -16.94 -10.22
N PRO A 626 -11.20 -17.14 -10.81
CA PRO A 626 -11.79 -18.48 -10.94
C PRO A 626 -10.91 -19.51 -11.66
N SER A 627 -10.04 -19.06 -12.57
CA SER A 627 -9.04 -19.92 -13.21
C SER A 627 -7.80 -19.13 -13.62
N PHE A 628 -6.64 -19.75 -13.51
CA PHE A 628 -5.35 -19.21 -13.94
C PHE A 628 -4.50 -20.36 -14.48
N THR A 629 -3.89 -20.15 -15.66
CA THR A 629 -2.94 -21.09 -16.25
C THR A 629 -1.79 -20.38 -16.95
N VAL A 630 -0.60 -20.97 -16.90
CA VAL A 630 0.60 -20.57 -17.67
C VAL A 630 0.96 -21.72 -18.61
N GLY A 631 0.87 -21.51 -19.92
CA GLY A 631 1.10 -22.58 -20.90
C GLY A 631 0.18 -23.80 -20.70
N GLY A 632 -1.05 -23.56 -20.23
CA GLY A 632 -2.02 -24.62 -19.89
C GLY A 632 -1.78 -25.32 -18.54
N LYS A 633 -0.76 -24.93 -17.77
CA LYS A 633 -0.49 -25.45 -16.42
C LYS A 633 -1.10 -24.57 -15.34
N GLY A 634 -1.80 -25.16 -14.38
CA GLY A 634 -2.40 -24.47 -13.25
C GLY A 634 -1.38 -24.08 -12.18
N SER A 635 -1.85 -23.35 -11.16
CA SER A 635 -1.02 -22.99 -10.00
C SER A 635 -0.42 -24.22 -9.33
N GLY A 636 0.87 -24.16 -9.00
CA GLY A 636 1.62 -25.26 -8.39
C GLY A 636 2.19 -26.30 -9.35
N GLU A 637 1.80 -26.29 -10.62
CA GLU A 637 2.29 -27.22 -11.64
C GLU A 637 3.58 -26.72 -12.32
N THR A 638 4.31 -27.64 -12.93
CA THR A 638 5.53 -27.33 -13.69
C THR A 638 5.24 -27.26 -15.18
N LEU A 639 5.69 -26.16 -15.81
CA LEU A 639 5.72 -25.98 -17.25
C LEU A 639 7.15 -26.15 -17.76
N TYR A 640 7.31 -26.94 -18.83
CA TYR A 640 8.57 -27.03 -19.57
C TYR A 640 8.51 -26.09 -20.77
N VAL A 641 9.29 -25.01 -20.74
CA VAL A 641 9.28 -23.97 -21.78
C VAL A 641 10.20 -24.38 -22.94
N SER A 642 9.66 -24.46 -24.15
CA SER A 642 10.45 -24.74 -25.35
C SER A 642 11.29 -23.52 -25.76
N ARG A 643 12.43 -23.71 -26.44
CA ARG A 643 13.33 -22.61 -26.85
C ARG A 643 12.74 -21.60 -27.84
N LYS A 644 11.55 -21.86 -28.42
CA LYS A 644 11.01 -21.15 -29.60
C LYS A 644 9.65 -20.47 -29.43
N THR A 645 9.07 -20.39 -28.23
CA THR A 645 7.67 -19.95 -28.10
C THR A 645 7.40 -18.97 -26.97
N VAL A 646 6.71 -17.88 -27.31
CA VAL A 646 5.89 -17.08 -26.39
C VAL A 646 4.87 -18.02 -25.71
N THR A 647 4.79 -17.95 -24.39
CA THR A 647 3.86 -18.73 -23.58
C THR A 647 2.61 -17.90 -23.27
N GLU A 648 1.43 -18.51 -23.42
CA GLU A 648 0.18 -17.85 -23.03
C GLU A 648 -0.06 -17.97 -21.52
N VAL A 649 -0.27 -16.82 -20.86
CA VAL A 649 -0.88 -16.75 -19.54
C VAL A 649 -2.37 -16.47 -19.73
N LYS A 650 -3.21 -17.38 -19.26
CA LYS A 650 -4.67 -17.26 -19.36
C LYS A 650 -5.30 -17.17 -17.99
N VAL A 651 -6.13 -16.16 -17.79
CA VAL A 651 -6.76 -15.89 -16.49
C VAL A 651 -8.22 -15.48 -16.68
N ASN A 652 -9.10 -16.06 -15.87
CA ASN A 652 -10.47 -15.57 -15.73
C ASN A 652 -10.51 -14.68 -14.49
N LEU A 653 -11.01 -13.47 -14.66
CA LEU A 653 -11.17 -12.48 -13.60
C LEU A 653 -12.65 -12.17 -13.41
N GLU A 654 -13.06 -11.97 -12.17
CA GLU A 654 -14.33 -11.36 -11.78
C GLU A 654 -14.03 -10.29 -10.73
N TRP A 655 -14.63 -9.11 -10.82
CA TRP A 655 -14.35 -8.01 -9.91
C TRP A 655 -15.58 -7.17 -9.58
N THR A 656 -15.54 -6.43 -8.47
CA THR A 656 -16.62 -5.49 -8.09
C THR A 656 -16.30 -4.04 -8.40
N PHE A 657 -15.07 -3.59 -8.11
CA PHE A 657 -14.57 -2.28 -8.49
C PHE A 657 -13.82 -2.32 -9.82
N PRO A 658 -13.88 -1.27 -10.66
CA PRO A 658 -13.04 -1.15 -11.85
C PRO A 658 -11.56 -1.48 -11.55
N LEU A 659 -10.94 -2.35 -12.34
CA LEU A 659 -9.55 -2.76 -12.17
C LEU A 659 -8.60 -1.69 -12.72
N ALA A 660 -7.46 -1.46 -12.07
CA ALA A 660 -6.45 -0.54 -12.57
C ALA A 660 -5.44 -1.26 -13.47
N PHE A 661 -4.93 -2.41 -13.02
CA PHE A 661 -3.94 -3.18 -13.78
C PHE A 661 -3.91 -4.63 -13.34
N ALA A 662 -3.33 -5.47 -14.19
CA ALA A 662 -2.76 -6.74 -13.81
C ALA A 662 -1.25 -6.77 -14.09
N GLU A 663 -0.53 -7.66 -13.42
CA GLU A 663 0.89 -7.89 -13.67
C GLU A 663 1.16 -9.38 -13.76
N VAL A 664 1.81 -9.80 -14.85
CA VAL A 664 2.50 -11.08 -14.89
C VAL A 664 3.91 -10.88 -14.38
N ILE A 665 4.31 -11.67 -13.40
CA ILE A 665 5.61 -11.60 -12.76
C ILE A 665 6.32 -12.92 -13.02
N SER A 666 7.60 -12.89 -13.39
CA SER A 666 8.41 -14.08 -13.60
C SER A 666 9.85 -13.83 -13.16
N GLY A 667 10.64 -14.87 -12.97
CA GLY A 667 12.05 -14.74 -12.61
C GLY A 667 12.90 -15.89 -13.14
N ASP A 668 14.20 -15.68 -13.17
CA ASP A 668 15.20 -16.65 -13.62
C ASP A 668 16.05 -17.23 -12.47
N GLY A 669 15.68 -16.94 -11.22
CA GLY A 669 16.47 -17.27 -10.03
C GLY A 669 17.42 -16.17 -9.58
N LYS A 670 17.55 -15.07 -10.35
CA LYS A 670 18.37 -13.90 -10.00
C LYS A 670 17.60 -12.59 -10.16
N GLN A 671 16.94 -12.41 -11.31
CA GLN A 671 16.20 -11.21 -11.67
C GLN A 671 14.69 -11.49 -11.67
N VAL A 672 13.91 -10.43 -11.40
CA VAL A 672 12.44 -10.44 -11.46
C VAL A 672 12.01 -9.57 -12.64
N PHE A 673 11.08 -10.09 -13.44
CA PHE A 673 10.54 -9.45 -14.63
C PHE A 673 9.05 -9.24 -14.44
N ARG A 674 8.57 -8.05 -14.77
CA ARG A 674 7.16 -7.67 -14.62
C ARG A 674 6.63 -7.18 -15.95
N GLN A 675 5.54 -7.78 -16.40
CA GLN A 675 4.76 -7.30 -17.53
C GLN A 675 3.43 -6.78 -16.98
N ARG A 676 3.26 -5.46 -17.03
CA ARG A 676 2.03 -4.79 -16.61
C ARG A 676 1.02 -4.79 -17.76
N ILE A 677 -0.24 -5.01 -17.42
CA ILE A 677 -1.39 -4.99 -18.30
C ILE A 677 -2.30 -3.91 -17.75
N ASP A 678 -2.50 -2.85 -18.52
CA ASP A 678 -3.48 -1.81 -18.22
C ASP A 678 -4.89 -2.42 -18.24
N LEU A 679 -5.69 -2.13 -17.22
CA LEU A 679 -7.08 -2.56 -17.11
C LEU A 679 -8.03 -1.37 -16.86
N SER A 680 -7.58 -0.14 -17.07
CA SER A 680 -8.33 1.11 -16.87
C SER A 680 -9.62 1.19 -17.71
N GLU A 681 -9.76 0.34 -18.73
CA GLU A 681 -10.96 0.18 -19.55
C GLU A 681 -12.04 -0.70 -18.90
N THR A 682 -11.73 -1.37 -17.79
CA THR A 682 -12.69 -2.24 -17.09
C THR A 682 -13.76 -1.42 -16.36
N GLN A 683 -15.00 -1.90 -16.43
CA GLN A 683 -16.16 -1.33 -15.73
C GLN A 683 -16.40 -2.05 -14.40
N ALA A 684 -17.16 -1.46 -13.49
CA ALA A 684 -17.53 -2.09 -12.21
C ALA A 684 -18.35 -3.38 -12.41
N LEU A 685 -18.35 -4.25 -11.40
CA LEU A 685 -19.14 -5.50 -11.36
C LEU A 685 -18.91 -6.41 -12.59
N GLY A 686 -17.65 -6.48 -13.04
CA GLY A 686 -17.28 -7.08 -14.32
C GLY A 686 -16.71 -8.50 -14.21
N LYS A 687 -16.60 -9.15 -15.38
CA LYS A 687 -15.86 -10.41 -15.57
C LYS A 687 -15.19 -10.41 -16.93
N ARG A 688 -13.98 -10.97 -17.03
CA ARG A 688 -13.23 -11.07 -18.30
C ARG A 688 -12.19 -12.18 -18.25
N THR A 689 -11.98 -12.80 -19.40
CA THR A 689 -10.83 -13.67 -19.64
C THR A 689 -9.73 -12.84 -20.30
N LEU A 690 -8.53 -12.83 -19.72
CA LEU A 690 -7.33 -12.29 -20.35
C LEU A 690 -6.48 -13.44 -20.89
N SER A 691 -5.87 -13.23 -22.06
CA SER A 691 -4.89 -14.13 -22.66
C SER A 691 -3.68 -13.27 -23.00
N ILE A 692 -2.59 -13.47 -22.25
CA ILE A 692 -1.44 -12.57 -22.22
C ILE A 692 -0.23 -13.35 -22.77
N PRO A 693 0.36 -12.92 -23.90
CA PRO A 693 1.60 -13.49 -24.40
C PRO A 693 2.78 -13.05 -23.52
N VAL A 694 3.59 -14.01 -23.06
CA VAL A 694 4.74 -13.79 -22.18
C VAL A 694 5.95 -14.58 -22.67
N ASP A 695 7.11 -13.95 -22.78
CA ASP A 695 8.36 -14.67 -23.01
C ASP A 695 8.89 -15.22 -21.67
N LEU A 696 8.85 -16.55 -21.55
CA LEU A 696 9.33 -17.28 -20.38
C LEU A 696 10.67 -18.00 -20.62
N LYS A 697 11.39 -17.67 -21.70
CA LYS A 697 12.70 -18.26 -21.96
C LYS A 697 13.67 -17.99 -20.81
N GLY A 698 14.22 -19.07 -20.23
CA GLY A 698 15.15 -18.98 -19.11
C GLY A 698 14.49 -18.66 -17.76
N ARG A 699 13.16 -18.51 -17.70
CA ARG A 699 12.43 -18.30 -16.44
C ARG A 699 12.25 -19.61 -15.69
N THR A 700 12.35 -19.56 -14.38
CA THR A 700 12.20 -20.70 -13.45
C THR A 700 10.85 -20.67 -12.72
N TRP A 701 10.19 -19.51 -12.67
CA TRP A 701 8.87 -19.34 -12.07
C TRP A 701 8.09 -18.21 -12.76
N ALA A 702 6.76 -18.27 -12.64
CA ALA A 702 5.84 -17.24 -13.10
C ALA A 702 4.59 -17.21 -12.22
N MET A 703 4.00 -16.04 -12.07
CA MET A 703 2.78 -15.79 -11.30
C MET A 703 2.05 -14.56 -11.83
N MET A 704 0.89 -14.27 -11.26
CA MET A 704 0.09 -13.11 -11.65
C MET A 704 -0.54 -12.45 -10.42
N MET A 705 -0.66 -11.13 -10.47
CA MET A 705 -1.45 -10.34 -9.53
C MET A 705 -2.32 -9.32 -10.28
N THR A 706 -3.30 -8.77 -9.57
CA THR A 706 -4.24 -7.77 -10.10
C THR A 706 -4.62 -6.78 -9.00
N SER A 707 -4.89 -5.53 -9.35
CA SER A 707 -5.26 -4.46 -8.42
C SER A 707 -6.32 -3.54 -9.02
N SER A 708 -7.26 -3.09 -8.18
CA SER A 708 -8.21 -2.03 -8.49
C SER A 708 -7.72 -0.64 -8.10
N THR A 709 -6.63 -0.53 -7.34
CA THR A 709 -6.08 0.75 -6.88
C THR A 709 -5.43 1.50 -8.04
N THR A 710 -5.87 2.73 -8.26
CA THR A 710 -5.46 3.62 -9.37
C THR A 710 -4.20 4.42 -9.08
N THR A 711 -3.61 4.28 -7.89
CA THR A 711 -2.33 4.90 -7.53
C THR A 711 -1.29 4.53 -8.59
N PRO A 712 -0.71 5.52 -9.30
CA PRO A 712 0.41 5.24 -10.19
C PRO A 712 1.58 4.71 -9.36
N PRO A 713 2.40 3.76 -9.87
CA PRO A 713 3.63 3.40 -9.18
C PRO A 713 4.49 4.65 -8.91
N ALA A 714 5.16 4.70 -7.76
CA ALA A 714 6.07 5.80 -7.45
C ALA A 714 7.13 5.94 -8.55
N LEU A 715 7.26 7.15 -9.13
CA LEU A 715 8.22 7.42 -10.19
C LEU A 715 9.64 7.10 -9.71
N LEU A 716 10.37 6.27 -10.46
CA LEU A 716 11.77 5.94 -10.17
C LEU A 716 12.65 7.14 -10.52
N ARG A 717 13.57 7.49 -9.61
CA ARG A 717 14.62 8.47 -9.87
C ARG A 717 15.99 7.93 -9.49
N LEU A 718 16.91 7.89 -10.44
CA LEU A 718 18.30 7.52 -10.20
C LEU A 718 19.14 8.79 -10.04
N TYR A 719 19.69 8.98 -8.85
CA TYR A 719 20.63 10.03 -8.53
C TYR A 719 22.03 9.47 -8.78
N LEU A 720 22.59 9.77 -9.95
CA LEU A 720 23.91 9.32 -10.37
C LEU A 720 24.97 10.33 -9.91
N ILE A 721 25.93 9.86 -9.11
CA ILE A 721 27.02 10.64 -8.55
C ILE A 721 28.36 10.08 -9.05
N ARG A 722 29.13 10.90 -9.78
CA ARG A 722 30.53 10.56 -10.08
C ARG A 722 31.40 10.83 -8.86
N HIS A 723 32.33 9.93 -8.58
CA HIS A 723 33.31 10.12 -7.51
C HIS A 723 34.04 11.47 -7.58
N GLY A 724 34.55 11.92 -6.44
CA GLY A 724 35.36 13.13 -6.32
C GLY A 724 36.69 13.06 -7.08
N GLU A 725 37.37 14.19 -7.21
CA GLU A 725 38.64 14.31 -7.90
C GLU A 725 39.72 13.36 -7.33
N THR A 726 40.48 12.71 -8.23
CA THR A 726 41.68 11.90 -7.97
C THR A 726 42.85 12.44 -8.79
N GLU A 727 44.10 12.07 -8.45
CA GLU A 727 45.29 12.45 -9.23
C GLU A 727 45.19 12.07 -10.72
N TRP A 728 44.60 10.90 -11.02
CA TRP A 728 44.43 10.43 -12.38
C TRP A 728 43.26 11.12 -13.10
N SER A 729 42.21 11.54 -12.39
CA SER A 729 41.17 12.36 -12.99
C SER A 729 41.69 13.75 -13.40
N LEU A 730 42.62 14.33 -12.62
CA LEU A 730 43.28 15.61 -12.93
C LEU A 730 44.17 15.52 -14.16
N SER A 731 44.99 14.47 -14.22
CA SER A 731 45.91 14.21 -15.33
C SER A 731 45.25 13.55 -16.54
N ARG A 732 43.94 13.30 -16.48
CA ARG A 732 43.12 12.68 -17.53
C ARG A 732 43.57 11.26 -17.92
N GLN A 733 44.07 10.51 -16.95
CA GLN A 733 44.41 9.10 -17.09
C GLN A 733 43.16 8.23 -16.89
N HIS A 734 42.99 7.19 -17.70
CA HIS A 734 41.90 6.23 -17.57
C HIS A 734 42.08 5.40 -16.29
N THR A 735 41.14 5.53 -15.34
CA THR A 735 41.22 4.86 -14.03
C THR A 735 40.06 3.88 -13.87
N SER A 736 40.30 2.60 -14.04
CA SER A 736 39.30 1.55 -13.79
C SER A 736 39.64 0.79 -12.53
N ARG A 737 40.51 -0.22 -12.66
CA ARG A 737 40.81 -1.18 -11.60
C ARG A 737 41.76 -0.59 -10.56
N THR A 738 42.63 0.34 -10.95
CA THR A 738 43.57 0.99 -10.02
C THR A 738 42.78 1.75 -8.95
N ASP A 739 43.02 1.42 -7.68
CA ASP A 739 42.23 1.94 -6.56
C ASP A 739 42.91 3.16 -5.92
N ILE A 740 42.77 4.30 -6.61
CA ILE A 740 43.41 5.58 -6.24
C ILE A 740 42.50 6.37 -5.29
N PRO A 741 43.05 6.98 -4.22
CA PRO A 741 42.28 7.81 -3.30
C PRO A 741 41.82 9.14 -3.93
N LEU A 742 40.90 9.83 -3.23
CA LEU A 742 40.51 11.20 -3.57
C LEU A 742 41.65 12.19 -3.24
N THR A 743 41.74 13.28 -3.99
CA THR A 743 42.53 14.46 -3.59
C THR A 743 41.81 15.20 -2.44
N THR A 744 42.51 16.11 -1.75
CA THR A 744 41.89 16.99 -0.73
C THR A 744 40.69 17.75 -1.30
N ARG A 745 40.84 18.31 -2.50
CA ARG A 745 39.75 18.99 -3.22
C ARG A 745 38.61 18.04 -3.58
N GLY A 746 38.93 16.81 -3.98
CA GLY A 746 37.95 15.77 -4.24
C GLY A 746 37.14 15.41 -2.99
N GLU A 747 37.76 15.36 -1.82
CA GLU A 747 37.06 15.16 -0.55
C GLU A 747 36.15 16.35 -0.20
N GLU A 748 36.63 17.59 -0.38
CA GLU A 748 35.83 18.81 -0.13
C GLU A 748 34.57 18.84 -0.98
N LYS A 749 34.70 18.62 -2.31
CA LYS A 749 33.53 18.55 -3.20
C LYS A 749 32.61 17.38 -2.89
N ALA A 750 33.12 16.26 -2.39
CA ALA A 750 32.28 15.16 -1.91
C ALA A 750 31.45 15.54 -0.67
N ARG A 751 32.00 16.33 0.25
CA ARG A 751 31.25 16.85 1.41
C ARG A 751 30.16 17.83 0.98
N GLU A 752 30.44 18.69 0.01
CA GLU A 752 29.44 19.63 -0.53
C GLU A 752 28.24 18.91 -1.15
N LEU A 753 28.46 17.78 -1.84
CA LEU A 753 27.36 16.93 -2.34
C LEU A 753 26.41 16.49 -1.21
N GLY A 754 26.95 16.26 -0.01
CA GLY A 754 26.17 15.92 1.17
C GLY A 754 25.08 16.96 1.49
N ASN A 755 25.33 18.24 1.24
CA ASN A 755 24.36 19.32 1.50
C ASN A 755 23.07 19.16 0.67
N VAL A 756 23.16 18.54 -0.50
CA VAL A 756 21.99 18.26 -1.36
C VAL A 756 21.46 16.86 -1.10
N LEU A 757 22.35 15.87 -1.04
CA LEU A 757 21.97 14.46 -0.99
C LEU A 757 21.35 14.04 0.35
N GLN A 758 21.78 14.63 1.47
CA GLN A 758 21.20 14.29 2.78
C GLN A 758 19.75 14.76 2.95
N ASN A 759 19.31 15.72 2.13
CA ASN A 759 17.93 16.19 2.11
C ASN A 759 17.00 15.32 1.23
N ILE A 760 17.53 14.25 0.64
CA ILE A 760 16.77 13.35 -0.24
C ILE A 760 16.61 12.00 0.45
N SER A 761 15.35 11.54 0.55
CA SER A 761 15.07 10.17 1.01
C SER A 761 15.35 9.18 -0.11
N PHE A 762 16.36 8.35 0.08
CA PHE A 762 16.73 7.26 -0.84
C PHE A 762 16.13 5.92 -0.40
N THR A 763 15.51 5.20 -1.32
CA THR A 763 15.11 3.80 -1.19
C THR A 763 16.34 2.90 -1.08
N ARG A 764 17.37 3.14 -1.90
CA ARG A 764 18.66 2.45 -1.86
C ARG A 764 19.82 3.42 -2.11
N VAL A 765 20.97 3.12 -1.51
CA VAL A 765 22.23 3.80 -1.78
C VAL A 765 23.21 2.74 -2.24
N LEU A 766 23.66 2.81 -3.50
CA LEU A 766 24.59 1.87 -4.09
C LEU A 766 25.92 2.56 -4.37
N THR A 767 27.02 1.86 -4.11
CA THR A 767 28.37 2.36 -4.41
C THR A 767 29.19 1.33 -5.17
N SER A 768 29.98 1.81 -6.12
CA SER A 768 31.08 1.04 -6.69
C SER A 768 32.03 0.52 -5.59
N PRO A 769 32.64 -0.67 -5.78
CA PRO A 769 33.64 -1.23 -4.87
C PRO A 769 35.00 -0.52 -4.93
N ARG A 770 35.17 0.57 -5.68
CA ARG A 770 36.41 1.36 -5.67
C ARG A 770 36.41 2.34 -4.50
N GLN A 771 37.55 2.50 -3.83
CA GLN A 771 37.73 3.40 -2.69
C GLN A 771 37.28 4.83 -3.00
N ARG A 772 37.61 5.38 -4.17
CA ARG A 772 37.17 6.74 -4.57
C ARG A 772 35.65 6.93 -4.55
N ALA A 773 34.88 5.92 -4.97
CA ALA A 773 33.42 5.98 -4.97
C ALA A 773 32.86 5.81 -3.56
N ARG A 774 33.35 4.81 -2.80
CA ARG A 774 32.97 4.61 -1.40
C ARG A 774 33.26 5.83 -0.54
N ARG A 775 34.46 6.40 -0.68
CA ARG A 775 34.89 7.59 0.05
C ARG A 775 34.04 8.81 -0.29
N THR A 776 33.64 8.96 -1.56
CA THR A 776 32.69 10.01 -1.96
C THR A 776 31.33 9.82 -1.28
N CYS A 777 30.82 8.58 -1.25
CA CYS A 777 29.56 8.23 -0.59
C CYS A 777 29.61 8.47 0.93
N GLU A 778 30.71 8.11 1.58
CA GLU A 778 30.96 8.37 3.00
C GLU A 778 30.96 9.87 3.31
N LEU A 779 31.71 10.66 2.54
CA LEU A 779 31.83 12.10 2.74
C LEU A 779 30.54 12.86 2.43
N ALA A 780 29.72 12.34 1.51
CA ALA A 780 28.36 12.84 1.28
C ALA A 780 27.38 12.49 2.42
N GLY A 781 27.80 11.70 3.42
CA GLY A 781 27.00 11.30 4.58
C GLY A 781 26.03 10.16 4.32
N LEU A 782 26.21 9.40 3.23
CA LEU A 782 25.38 8.25 2.90
C LEU A 782 26.08 6.90 3.12
N GLY A 783 27.35 6.90 3.55
CA GLY A 783 28.18 5.69 3.67
C GLY A 783 27.58 4.58 4.55
N ALA A 784 26.92 4.92 5.66
CA ALA A 784 26.33 3.93 6.58
C ALA A 784 25.16 3.13 5.96
N ARG A 785 24.55 3.65 4.90
CA ARG A 785 23.42 3.05 4.19
C ARG A 785 23.81 2.43 2.85
N ALA A 786 25.10 2.51 2.50
CA ALA A 786 25.58 2.17 1.17
C ALA A 786 25.81 0.67 1.02
N GLU A 787 25.23 0.09 -0.02
CA GLU A 787 25.48 -1.28 -0.45
C GLU A 787 26.52 -1.28 -1.58
N VAL A 788 27.50 -2.18 -1.49
CA VAL A 788 28.50 -2.32 -2.56
C VAL A 788 27.87 -3.04 -3.74
N GLU A 789 27.82 -2.37 -4.89
CA GLU A 789 27.29 -2.90 -6.14
C GLU A 789 28.45 -3.11 -7.13
N PRO A 790 28.88 -4.37 -7.38
CA PRO A 790 29.97 -4.68 -8.30
C PRO A 790 29.71 -4.18 -9.73
N ARG A 791 28.45 -4.08 -10.15
CA ARG A 791 28.07 -3.54 -11.47
C ARG A 791 28.20 -2.02 -11.59
N LEU A 792 28.60 -1.32 -10.53
CA LEU A 792 28.92 0.11 -10.57
C LEU A 792 30.41 0.41 -10.83
N VAL A 793 31.26 -0.60 -11.05
CA VAL A 793 32.67 -0.36 -11.44
C VAL A 793 32.76 0.40 -12.76
N GLU A 794 33.86 1.14 -12.94
CA GLU A 794 34.15 1.84 -14.20
C GLU A 794 34.29 0.83 -15.35
N TRP A 795 34.21 1.34 -16.59
CA TRP A 795 34.65 0.59 -17.77
C TRP A 795 36.03 -0.03 -17.52
N ASP A 796 36.17 -1.32 -17.78
CA ASP A 796 37.44 -2.01 -17.67
C ASP A 796 38.38 -1.66 -18.84
N TYR A 797 39.38 -0.83 -18.57
CA TYR A 797 40.27 -0.31 -19.61
C TYR A 797 41.36 -1.28 -20.07
N GLY A 798 41.51 -2.46 -19.44
CA GLY A 798 42.51 -3.44 -19.84
C GLY A 798 43.90 -2.82 -20.02
N ASP A 799 44.46 -2.94 -21.23
CA ASP A 799 45.79 -2.42 -21.58
C ASP A 799 45.90 -0.89 -21.56
N TYR A 800 44.77 -0.18 -21.47
CA TYR A 800 44.70 1.29 -21.45
C TYR A 800 44.58 1.87 -20.03
N GLU A 801 44.59 1.05 -18.99
CA GLU A 801 44.64 1.51 -17.60
C GLU A 801 45.84 2.44 -17.38
N GLY A 802 45.60 3.63 -16.81
CA GLY A 802 46.62 4.65 -16.57
C GLY A 802 47.05 5.45 -17.80
N LYS A 803 46.65 5.08 -19.02
CA LYS A 803 46.96 5.88 -20.21
C LYS A 803 46.01 7.05 -20.36
N ARG A 804 46.49 8.14 -20.97
CA ARG A 804 45.65 9.26 -21.45
C ARG A 804 45.14 8.95 -22.85
N SER A 805 43.98 9.50 -23.22
CA SER A 805 43.43 9.32 -24.58
C SER A 805 44.44 9.71 -25.66
N VAL A 806 45.25 10.76 -25.45
CA VAL A 806 46.29 11.19 -26.40
C VAL A 806 47.39 10.15 -26.63
N GLU A 807 47.72 9.35 -25.62
CA GLU A 807 48.71 8.27 -25.73
C GLU A 807 48.11 7.06 -26.46
N ILE A 808 46.85 6.73 -26.14
CA ILE A 808 46.12 5.67 -26.84
C ILE A 808 45.96 6.01 -28.33
N HIS A 809 45.69 7.27 -28.68
CA HIS A 809 45.56 7.70 -30.07
C HIS A 809 46.88 7.70 -30.85
N GLN A 810 48.03 7.80 -30.18
CA GLN A 810 49.34 7.63 -30.82
C GLN A 810 49.56 6.17 -31.22
N GLU A 811 49.07 5.22 -30.41
CA GLU A 811 49.17 3.78 -30.66
C GLU A 811 48.06 3.28 -31.60
N GLN A 812 46.85 3.85 -31.50
CA GLN A 812 45.64 3.45 -32.21
C GLN A 812 44.88 4.70 -32.72
N PRO A 813 45.27 5.26 -33.87
CA PRO A 813 44.59 6.41 -34.46
C PRO A 813 43.10 6.14 -34.72
N GLY A 814 42.24 7.04 -34.26
CA GLY A 814 40.78 6.96 -34.46
C GLY A 814 40.04 6.09 -33.45
N TRP A 815 40.71 5.58 -32.42
CA TRP A 815 40.08 4.82 -31.33
C TRP A 815 38.96 5.60 -30.64
N ASN A 816 37.81 4.97 -30.46
CA ASN A 816 36.68 5.47 -29.68
C ASN A 816 36.26 4.41 -28.66
N LEU A 817 36.31 4.74 -27.36
CA LEU A 817 35.98 3.81 -26.28
C LEU A 817 34.61 3.15 -26.47
N PHE A 818 33.59 3.93 -26.82
CA PHE A 818 32.20 3.48 -26.90
C PHE A 818 31.91 2.64 -28.15
N ARG A 819 32.76 2.73 -29.18
CA ARG A 819 32.70 1.91 -30.39
C ARG A 819 33.59 0.67 -30.30
N ASP A 820 34.82 0.84 -29.82
CA ASP A 820 35.91 -0.13 -29.98
C ASP A 820 36.21 -0.89 -28.68
N GLY A 821 35.82 -0.34 -27.53
CA GLY A 821 36.20 -0.87 -26.21
C GLY A 821 37.70 -0.79 -25.95
N CYS A 822 38.20 -1.65 -25.05
CA CYS A 822 39.61 -1.71 -24.70
C CYS A 822 40.19 -3.12 -24.88
N PRO A 823 41.41 -3.27 -25.44
CA PRO A 823 42.13 -4.54 -25.47
C PRO A 823 42.31 -5.11 -24.06
N ASN A 824 42.06 -6.42 -23.89
CA ASN A 824 42.10 -7.13 -22.60
C ASN A 824 41.20 -6.52 -21.50
N GLY A 825 40.20 -5.72 -21.89
CA GLY A 825 39.23 -5.08 -21.01
C GLY A 825 37.77 -5.36 -21.40
N GLU A 826 36.87 -4.44 -21.07
CA GLU A 826 35.45 -4.53 -21.43
C GLU A 826 35.21 -4.08 -22.87
N THR A 827 34.36 -4.82 -23.59
CA THR A 827 33.78 -4.41 -24.86
C THR A 827 32.54 -3.54 -24.62
N PRO A 828 32.07 -2.75 -25.60
CA PRO A 828 30.80 -2.02 -25.47
C PRO A 828 29.61 -2.93 -25.16
N ALA A 829 29.62 -4.18 -25.63
CA ALA A 829 28.60 -5.17 -25.30
C ALA A 829 28.64 -5.58 -23.82
N HIS A 830 29.83 -5.87 -23.26
CA HIS A 830 29.97 -6.28 -21.85
C HIS A 830 29.41 -5.23 -20.89
N ILE A 831 29.76 -3.96 -21.09
CA ILE A 831 29.28 -2.89 -20.23
C ILE A 831 27.80 -2.59 -20.47
N SER A 832 27.31 -2.70 -21.71
CA SER A 832 25.87 -2.55 -22.01
C SER A 832 25.06 -3.61 -21.29
N ASP A 833 25.46 -4.89 -21.35
CA ASP A 833 24.77 -5.98 -20.67
C ASP A 833 24.75 -5.76 -19.15
N ARG A 834 25.88 -5.34 -18.58
CA ARG A 834 26.00 -5.06 -17.14
C ARG A 834 25.09 -3.90 -16.70
N VAL A 835 25.07 -2.83 -17.48
CA VAL A 835 24.27 -1.62 -17.21
C VAL A 835 22.78 -1.89 -17.44
N ASP A 836 22.41 -2.60 -18.49
CA ASP A 836 21.01 -2.94 -18.80
C ASP A 836 20.43 -3.86 -17.72
N ASN A 837 21.20 -4.85 -17.24
CA ASN A 837 20.81 -5.68 -16.10
C ASN A 837 20.65 -4.88 -14.81
N LEU A 838 21.52 -3.88 -14.58
CA LEU A 838 21.39 -2.98 -13.45
C LEU A 838 20.13 -2.11 -13.57
N ILE A 839 19.86 -1.52 -14.74
CA ILE A 839 18.66 -0.72 -15.00
C ILE A 839 17.40 -1.55 -14.77
N ALA A 840 17.35 -2.78 -15.27
CA ALA A 840 16.22 -3.68 -15.09
C ALA A 840 15.91 -3.93 -13.61
N GLU A 841 16.94 -4.18 -12.78
CA GLU A 841 16.78 -4.34 -11.33
C GLU A 841 16.31 -3.05 -10.64
N LEU A 842 16.90 -1.91 -10.99
CA LEU A 842 16.54 -0.63 -10.38
C LEU A 842 15.09 -0.24 -10.67
N ARG A 843 14.59 -0.53 -11.88
CA ARG A 843 13.18 -0.37 -12.27
C ARG A 843 12.21 -1.18 -11.41
N VAL A 844 12.64 -2.33 -10.89
CA VAL A 844 11.82 -3.14 -9.96
C VAL A 844 11.78 -2.52 -8.56
N THR A 845 12.87 -1.88 -8.12
CA THR A 845 12.99 -1.30 -6.78
C THR A 845 12.09 -0.07 -6.60
N GLY A 846 12.10 0.86 -7.56
CA GLY A 846 11.32 2.10 -7.51
C GLY A 846 11.82 3.13 -6.47
N GLY A 847 11.22 4.33 -6.49
CA GLY A 847 11.58 5.45 -5.61
C GLY A 847 12.90 6.12 -5.97
N ASN A 848 13.56 6.78 -5.01
CA ASN A 848 14.84 7.47 -5.27
C ASN A 848 16.01 6.54 -4.96
N ILE A 849 16.96 6.37 -5.88
CA ILE A 849 18.14 5.51 -5.67
C ILE A 849 19.41 6.32 -5.93
N ALA A 850 20.33 6.35 -4.97
CA ALA A 850 21.64 6.98 -5.14
C ALA A 850 22.66 5.97 -5.70
N LEU A 851 23.40 6.36 -6.74
CA LEU A 851 24.42 5.54 -7.40
C LEU A 851 25.77 6.27 -7.39
N PHE A 852 26.70 5.85 -6.53
CA PHE A 852 28.06 6.38 -6.49
C PHE A 852 28.97 5.56 -7.42
N SER A 853 29.39 6.18 -8.53
CA SER A 853 30.11 5.51 -9.62
C SER A 853 31.14 6.44 -10.30
N HIS A 854 31.39 6.22 -11.60
CA HIS A 854 32.50 6.76 -12.37
C HIS A 854 32.03 7.48 -13.63
N GLY A 855 32.98 7.96 -14.42
CA GLY A 855 32.70 8.79 -15.59
C GLY A 855 32.03 8.01 -16.70
N HIS A 856 32.73 7.04 -17.29
CA HIS A 856 32.25 6.37 -18.49
C HIS A 856 31.07 5.43 -18.18
N LEU A 857 31.07 4.73 -17.04
CA LEU A 857 29.87 4.00 -16.62
C LEU A 857 28.66 4.94 -16.49
N GLY A 858 28.84 6.12 -15.91
CA GLY A 858 27.76 7.10 -15.77
C GLY A 858 27.19 7.56 -17.11
N SER A 859 28.07 7.81 -18.10
CA SER A 859 27.68 8.14 -19.47
C SER A 859 26.91 7.00 -20.14
N VAL A 860 27.37 5.75 -19.99
CA VAL A 860 26.68 4.57 -20.51
C VAL A 860 25.32 4.41 -19.84
N LEU A 861 25.24 4.52 -18.51
CA LEU A 861 23.98 4.43 -17.76
C LEU A 861 22.95 5.44 -18.28
N ALA A 862 23.36 6.67 -18.57
CA ALA A 862 22.47 7.70 -19.10
C ALA A 862 21.95 7.36 -20.50
N ALA A 863 22.83 6.99 -21.43
CA ALA A 863 22.45 6.62 -22.79
C ALA A 863 21.51 5.40 -22.79
N ARG A 864 21.87 4.36 -22.03
CA ARG A 864 21.06 3.14 -21.92
C ARG A 864 19.71 3.40 -21.23
N TRP A 865 19.65 4.29 -20.24
CA TRP A 865 18.40 4.65 -19.55
C TRP A 865 17.34 5.21 -20.50
N ILE A 866 17.73 6.10 -21.41
CA ILE A 866 16.83 6.71 -22.40
C ILE A 866 16.73 5.88 -23.71
N GLY A 867 17.22 4.64 -23.71
CA GLY A 867 17.09 3.72 -24.83
C GLY A 867 18.04 3.96 -26.00
N LEU A 868 19.09 4.77 -25.83
CA LEU A 868 20.09 5.00 -26.86
C LEU A 868 21.17 3.89 -26.90
N PRO A 869 21.78 3.63 -28.07
CA PRO A 869 22.96 2.79 -28.19
C PRO A 869 24.12 3.28 -27.33
N VAL A 870 24.99 2.35 -26.87
CA VAL A 870 26.18 2.68 -26.06
C VAL A 870 27.13 3.67 -26.74
N LEU A 871 27.17 3.71 -28.08
CA LEU A 871 27.95 4.68 -28.84
C LEU A 871 27.61 6.13 -28.47
N GLU A 872 26.32 6.41 -28.27
CA GLU A 872 25.82 7.75 -27.94
C GLU A 872 26.28 8.23 -26.56
N ALA A 873 26.81 7.33 -25.71
CA ALA A 873 27.40 7.69 -24.43
C ALA A 873 28.57 8.68 -24.57
N GLU A 874 29.20 8.77 -25.76
CA GLU A 874 30.25 9.76 -26.05
C GLU A 874 29.78 11.22 -25.92
N HIS A 875 28.47 11.45 -26.02
CA HIS A 875 27.85 12.77 -25.92
C HIS A 875 27.43 13.15 -24.50
N PHE A 876 27.66 12.28 -23.51
CA PHE A 876 27.25 12.49 -22.11
C PHE A 876 28.46 12.64 -21.18
N PRO A 877 29.21 13.76 -21.22
CA PRO A 877 30.33 13.97 -20.31
C PRO A 877 29.82 14.16 -18.87
N LEU A 878 30.55 13.62 -17.90
CA LEU A 878 30.20 13.67 -16.47
C LEU A 878 31.40 14.13 -15.65
N ALA A 879 31.33 15.28 -14.97
CA ALA A 879 32.42 15.85 -14.19
C ALA A 879 32.58 15.17 -12.82
N THR A 880 33.77 15.24 -12.21
CA THR A 880 34.00 14.71 -10.85
C THR A 880 33.12 15.43 -9.83
N ALA A 881 32.61 14.70 -8.85
CA ALA A 881 31.65 15.22 -7.85
C ALA A 881 30.42 15.93 -8.47
N SER A 882 29.95 15.48 -9.63
CA SER A 882 28.70 15.97 -10.24
C SER A 882 27.51 15.08 -9.86
N LEU A 883 26.31 15.68 -9.93
CA LEU A 883 25.02 15.03 -9.73
C LEU A 883 24.17 15.06 -11.00
N SER A 884 23.76 13.89 -11.46
CA SER A 884 22.75 13.69 -12.50
C SER A 884 21.51 13.00 -11.94
N ILE A 885 20.35 13.27 -12.54
CA ILE A 885 19.07 12.64 -12.18
C ILE A 885 18.46 12.04 -13.45
N LEU A 886 18.22 10.73 -13.42
CA LEU A 886 17.49 9.99 -14.44
C LEU A 886 16.11 9.63 -13.87
N GLY A 887 15.06 9.68 -14.68
CA GLY A 887 13.71 9.32 -14.26
C GLY A 887 12.78 9.15 -15.44
N ASP A 888 11.48 9.11 -15.18
CA ASP A 888 10.45 9.08 -16.24
C ASP A 888 9.76 10.46 -16.36
N ASP A 889 9.26 10.79 -17.56
CA ASP A 889 8.58 12.07 -17.82
C ASP A 889 7.30 12.17 -16.96
N PRO A 890 7.14 13.23 -16.14
CA PRO A 890 5.95 13.40 -15.30
C PRO A 890 4.62 13.44 -16.06
N ASN A 891 4.63 13.83 -17.34
CA ASN A 891 3.47 13.88 -18.21
C ASN A 891 3.33 12.64 -19.10
N HIS A 892 4.42 11.86 -19.25
CA HIS A 892 4.48 10.62 -20.03
C HIS A 892 5.27 9.56 -19.25
N PRO A 893 4.67 8.90 -18.24
CA PRO A 893 5.40 8.02 -17.31
C PRO A 893 6.10 6.80 -17.94
N ASP A 894 5.78 6.47 -19.19
CA ASP A 894 6.45 5.41 -19.96
C ASP A 894 7.70 5.91 -20.72
N VAL A 895 7.97 7.21 -20.69
CA VAL A 895 9.09 7.85 -21.41
C VAL A 895 10.23 8.11 -20.44
N PRO A 896 11.34 7.35 -20.50
CA PRO A 896 12.52 7.65 -19.70
C PRO A 896 13.20 8.92 -20.18
N ILE A 897 13.58 9.79 -19.24
CA ILE A 897 14.24 11.06 -19.50
C ILE A 897 15.47 11.26 -18.59
N ILE A 898 16.36 12.15 -19.04
CA ILE A 898 17.40 12.73 -18.20
C ILE A 898 16.82 14.00 -17.58
N VAL A 899 16.44 13.94 -16.30
CA VAL A 899 15.84 15.06 -15.57
C VAL A 899 16.87 16.15 -15.30
N GLN A 900 18.10 15.75 -15.00
CA GLN A 900 19.22 16.66 -14.77
C GLN A 900 20.52 15.98 -15.18
N TRP A 901 21.42 16.68 -15.86
CA TRP A 901 22.71 16.13 -16.29
C TRP A 901 23.87 16.97 -15.77
N ASN A 902 24.88 16.30 -15.20
CA ASN A 902 26.20 16.84 -14.92
C ASN A 902 26.19 18.15 -14.11
N LYS A 903 25.34 18.25 -13.08
CA LYS A 903 25.29 19.43 -12.20
C LYS A 903 26.45 19.37 -11.21
N THR A 904 27.38 20.30 -11.33
CA THR A 904 28.41 20.56 -10.31
C THR A 904 27.88 21.59 -9.31
N LEU A 905 28.18 21.39 -8.02
CA LEU A 905 27.85 22.39 -7.00
C LEU A 905 28.87 23.54 -7.06
N PRO A 906 28.44 24.80 -6.83
CA PRO A 906 29.30 25.98 -6.86
C PRO A 906 30.58 25.84 -6.03
#